data_AF-A0A939KVB2-F1
#
_entry.id   AF-A0A939KVB2-F1
#
_cell.length_a   1.000
_cell.length_b   1.000
_cell.length_c   1.000
_cell.angle_alpha   90.00
_cell.angle_beta   90.00
_cell.angle_gamma   90.00
#
_symmetry.space_group_name_H-M   'P 1'
#
loop_
_entity.id
_entity.type
_entity.pdbx_description
1 polymer ?
#
loop_
_entity_poly.entity_id
_entity_poly.type
_entity_poly.pdbx_seq_one_letter_code
_entity_poly.pdbx_strand_id
1 'polypeptide(L)'
;MMQSEEILYPDETYPAIQELIRDRVKYPESFKSGISSRDEMYLYALNNAKGDRVEAARRYYRNGSRIMDAVREIIVRYRGGFDRLNSFLDFACGYGRLTRFTIQEMPPARIWVSDIDAAAVKFQIAQFGVNGIVSTTNPQDYHPTDRFDLILASSFFSHVPEKTFARWLQKLYSLLSAEGLLIFSVHDGALFPGKMAGEIHFIPQSESRSLDGQEYGTTYVRETFVSNAIGQCGDVKYQRRPQGLCGHQDLYIMGKGSKGLGPAMESKVLAIAGMHRSGTSLTASVLQSAGVYLGDRLVGVDVGNDKGHFEDVDFVEFHKQVLRSQSLDADGLTFQDSQHVADRYVKIAQDLTQEKSQHSLWGWKDPRTTLFLDFWLQLLPDANFILVYRSPWEVVDSLYRRGTDEPIAAYPEKAVELWMHYNQKILEFYDRVPDRCLLANLSKIVSNPQLLIQTINEKFQLNLTEPRHDIIAPELLGQSVGRTHRPVLIKKYWTAALDLYLALDAKAAPMDGEPSWSWSQYVKSYSPQDWGFRDWLEIGSLKNQIKQLQKTAGDRAELQQTQGELQETRSQLQATQSELQATQSQYQQLQTEAQELQLQLEETQMHLSETRSQLDKTQVKLLACESQIAAMETSKFWRLRKRWFKVKRWMGLTTE
;
A
#
# COMPACT_ATOMS: atom_id res chain seq x y z
N MET A 1 12.58 34.48 16.62
CA MET A 1 11.99 33.34 17.35
C MET A 1 11.67 32.25 16.33
N MET A 2 12.43 31.16 16.29
CA MET A 2 12.09 30.01 15.44
C MET A 2 10.82 29.38 16.01
N GLN A 3 9.74 29.33 15.22
CA GLN A 3 8.62 28.45 15.54
C GLN A 3 9.16 27.02 15.63
N SER A 4 8.91 26.35 16.75
CA SER A 4 9.14 24.91 16.90
C SER A 4 8.38 24.19 15.78
N GLU A 5 9.06 23.36 15.00
CA GLU A 5 8.44 22.58 13.94
C GLU A 5 7.44 21.59 14.56
N GLU A 6 6.16 21.75 14.21
CA GLU A 6 5.10 20.87 14.73
C GLU A 6 5.22 19.50 14.06
N ILE A 7 5.47 18.49 14.88
CA ILE A 7 5.52 17.08 14.47
C ILE A 7 4.13 16.49 14.70
N LEU A 8 3.52 16.02 13.62
CA LEU A 8 2.28 15.27 13.65
C LEU A 8 2.58 13.81 13.99
N TYR A 9 1.74 13.20 14.83
CA TYR A 9 1.89 11.81 15.31
C TYR A 9 3.27 11.50 15.92
N PRO A 10 3.77 12.32 16.87
CA PRO A 10 5.06 12.06 17.50
C PRO A 10 5.05 10.79 18.36
N ASP A 11 3.87 10.39 18.85
CA ASP A 11 3.62 9.15 19.61
C ASP A 11 2.24 8.57 19.24
N GLU A 12 2.21 7.25 19.12
CA GLU A 12 1.13 6.41 18.59
C GLU A 12 -0.25 6.66 19.24
N THR A 13 -1.28 6.96 18.43
CA THR A 13 -2.65 7.13 18.96
C THR A 13 -3.74 6.46 18.13
N TYR A 14 -3.37 5.76 17.04
CA TYR A 14 -4.34 5.18 16.11
C TYR A 14 -4.06 3.69 15.86
N PRO A 15 -4.91 2.78 16.36
CA PRO A 15 -4.73 1.33 16.22
C PRO A 15 -4.51 0.87 14.78
N ALA A 16 -5.24 1.44 13.82
CA ALA A 16 -5.12 1.07 12.42
C ALA A 16 -3.79 1.49 11.74
N ILE A 17 -3.09 2.48 12.29
CA ILE A 17 -1.75 2.88 11.84
C ILE A 17 -0.70 1.95 12.47
N GLN A 18 -0.87 1.61 13.76
CA GLN A 18 0.00 0.65 14.44
C GLN A 18 -0.05 -0.74 13.78
N GLU A 19 -1.24 -1.21 13.40
CA GLU A 19 -1.41 -2.48 12.69
C GLU A 19 -0.67 -2.47 11.34
N LEU A 20 -0.84 -1.39 10.55
CA LEU A 20 -0.12 -1.21 9.28
C LEU A 20 1.41 -1.22 9.48
N ILE A 21 1.91 -0.52 10.51
CA ILE A 21 3.34 -0.48 10.82
C ILE A 21 3.81 -1.89 11.22
N ARG A 22 3.11 -2.55 12.14
CA ARG A 22 3.43 -3.89 12.64
C ARG A 22 3.50 -4.93 11.52
N ASP A 23 2.66 -4.81 10.52
CA ASP A 23 2.65 -5.71 9.37
C ASP A 23 3.74 -5.44 8.33
N ARG A 24 4.34 -4.24 8.33
CA ARG A 24 5.20 -3.79 7.22
C ARG A 24 6.65 -3.51 7.60
N VAL A 25 6.98 -3.47 8.89
CA VAL A 25 8.34 -3.12 9.36
C VAL A 25 8.95 -4.21 10.22
N LYS A 26 10.29 -4.32 10.16
CA LYS A 26 11.05 -5.36 10.87
C LYS A 26 11.05 -5.18 12.39
N TYR A 27 11.13 -3.93 12.87
CA TYR A 27 11.17 -3.61 14.31
C TYR A 27 10.15 -2.51 14.66
N PRO A 28 8.85 -2.86 14.79
CA PRO A 28 7.76 -1.87 14.98
C PRO A 28 7.99 -0.91 16.15
N GLU A 29 8.51 -1.42 17.27
CA GLU A 29 8.82 -0.65 18.50
C GLU A 29 9.83 0.49 18.27
N SER A 30 10.67 0.37 17.23
CA SER A 30 11.71 1.36 16.91
C SER A 30 11.30 2.30 15.76
N PHE A 31 10.11 2.09 15.19
CA PHE A 31 9.67 2.82 14.02
C PHE A 31 9.44 4.29 14.32
N LYS A 32 9.99 5.17 13.48
CA LYS A 32 9.87 6.62 13.62
C LYS A 32 8.64 7.10 12.86
N SER A 33 7.50 7.15 13.55
CA SER A 33 6.19 7.50 12.98
C SER A 33 6.04 8.98 12.65
N GLY A 34 6.68 9.88 13.41
CA GLY A 34 6.53 11.34 13.26
C GLY A 34 6.54 11.85 11.82
N ILE A 35 5.60 12.74 11.49
CA ILE A 35 5.47 13.40 10.20
C ILE A 35 5.58 14.91 10.43
N SER A 36 6.41 15.61 9.65
CA SER A 36 6.44 17.07 9.72
C SER A 36 5.12 17.65 9.23
N SER A 37 4.59 18.66 9.92
CA SER A 37 3.45 19.46 9.44
C SER A 37 3.70 20.14 8.08
N ARG A 38 4.97 20.23 7.64
CA ARG A 38 5.40 20.79 6.35
C ARG A 38 5.60 19.76 5.25
N ASP A 39 5.40 18.47 5.53
CA ASP A 39 5.60 17.42 4.55
C ASP A 39 4.56 17.52 3.41
N GLU A 40 5.00 18.00 2.24
CA GLU A 40 4.15 18.19 1.06
C GLU A 40 3.48 16.89 0.59
N MET A 41 4.16 15.74 0.76
CA MET A 41 3.58 14.43 0.40
C MET A 41 2.48 14.01 1.38
N TYR A 42 2.62 14.34 2.66
CA TYR A 42 1.54 14.14 3.64
C TYR A 42 0.38 15.11 3.39
N LEU A 43 0.66 16.38 3.13
CA LEU A 43 -0.36 17.40 2.83
C LEU A 43 -1.14 17.05 1.55
N TYR A 44 -0.46 16.52 0.54
CA TYR A 44 -1.10 15.99 -0.67
C TYR A 44 -2.03 14.81 -0.35
N ALA A 45 -1.57 13.85 0.47
CA ALA A 45 -2.40 12.74 0.92
C ALA A 45 -3.62 13.21 1.73
N LEU A 46 -3.44 14.24 2.58
CA LEU A 46 -4.50 14.85 3.38
C LEU A 46 -5.55 15.53 2.51
N ASN A 47 -5.13 16.25 1.48
CA ASN A 47 -6.05 16.84 0.52
C ASN A 47 -6.86 15.76 -0.22
N ASN A 48 -6.21 14.69 -0.67
CA ASN A 48 -6.87 13.55 -1.33
C ASN A 48 -7.77 12.74 -0.40
N ALA A 49 -7.55 12.82 0.91
CA ALA A 49 -8.39 12.24 1.95
C ALA A 49 -9.48 13.22 2.44
N LYS A 50 -9.65 14.37 1.79
CA LYS A 50 -10.63 15.41 2.16
C LYS A 50 -10.49 15.87 3.63
N GLY A 51 -9.26 15.91 4.14
CA GLY A 51 -8.96 16.29 5.51
C GLY A 51 -8.97 15.14 6.53
N ASP A 52 -9.30 13.91 6.12
CA ASP A 52 -9.17 12.74 7.00
C ASP A 52 -7.68 12.44 7.27
N ARG A 53 -7.29 12.79 8.49
CA ARG A 53 -5.94 12.68 9.02
C ARG A 53 -5.44 11.24 9.12
N VAL A 54 -6.31 10.29 9.48
CA VAL A 54 -5.97 8.87 9.66
C VAL A 54 -5.79 8.21 8.31
N GLU A 55 -6.72 8.44 7.38
CA GLU A 55 -6.62 7.90 6.02
C GLU A 55 -5.44 8.50 5.27
N ALA A 56 -5.15 9.80 5.45
CA ALA A 56 -3.97 10.45 4.91
C ALA A 56 -2.66 9.80 5.39
N ALA A 57 -2.55 9.56 6.71
CA ALA A 57 -1.39 8.91 7.30
C ALA A 57 -1.26 7.46 6.79
N ARG A 58 -2.37 6.71 6.74
CA ARG A 58 -2.39 5.34 6.19
C ARG A 58 -1.88 5.31 4.75
N ARG A 59 -2.35 6.20 3.88
CA ARG A 59 -1.89 6.33 2.49
C ARG A 59 -0.41 6.70 2.41
N TYR A 60 0.01 7.65 3.24
CA TYR A 60 1.39 8.11 3.31
C TYR A 60 2.36 6.97 3.66
N TYR A 61 2.11 6.24 4.75
CA TYR A 61 2.95 5.11 5.15
C TYR A 61 2.88 3.94 4.18
N ARG A 62 1.68 3.62 3.65
CA ARG A 62 1.51 2.57 2.64
C ARG A 62 2.36 2.85 1.40
N ASN A 63 2.38 4.09 0.92
CA ASN A 63 3.22 4.47 -0.21
C ASN A 63 4.71 4.38 0.12
N GLY A 64 5.13 4.82 1.32
CA GLY A 64 6.52 4.64 1.78
C GLY A 64 6.95 3.17 1.80
N SER A 65 6.10 2.29 2.34
CA SER A 65 6.34 0.84 2.36
C SER A 65 6.41 0.25 0.95
N ARG A 66 5.55 0.66 0.02
CA ARG A 66 5.58 0.14 -1.37
C ARG A 66 6.85 0.56 -2.12
N ILE A 67 7.33 1.78 -1.90
CA ILE A 67 8.63 2.23 -2.44
C ILE A 67 9.74 1.35 -1.85
N MET A 68 9.71 1.13 -0.53
CA MET A 68 10.67 0.27 0.18
C MET A 68 10.67 -1.16 -0.35
N ASP A 69 9.50 -1.76 -0.60
CA ASP A 69 9.36 -3.12 -1.12
C ASP A 69 10.02 -3.25 -2.50
N ALA A 70 9.78 -2.30 -3.40
CA ALA A 70 10.41 -2.28 -4.72
C ALA A 70 11.94 -2.16 -4.64
N VAL A 71 12.43 -1.28 -3.75
CA VAL A 71 13.87 -1.08 -3.53
C VAL A 71 14.52 -2.32 -2.90
N ARG A 72 13.86 -2.94 -1.93
CA ARG A 72 14.32 -4.18 -1.26
C ARG A 72 14.49 -5.30 -2.26
N GLU A 73 13.51 -5.50 -3.15
CA GLU A 73 13.59 -6.55 -4.17
C GLU A 73 14.79 -6.36 -5.10
N ILE A 74 15.05 -5.13 -5.55
CA ILE A 74 16.20 -4.80 -6.40
C ILE A 74 17.51 -5.05 -5.66
N ILE A 75 17.62 -4.63 -4.39
CA ILE A 75 18.83 -4.82 -3.60
C ILE A 75 19.09 -6.29 -3.31
N VAL A 76 18.06 -7.06 -2.94
CA VAL A 76 18.21 -8.50 -2.73
C VAL A 76 18.67 -9.17 -4.04
N ARG A 77 18.07 -8.81 -5.17
CA ARG A 77 18.39 -9.39 -6.48
C ARG A 77 19.80 -9.08 -6.97
N TYR A 78 20.27 -7.85 -6.79
CA TYR A 78 21.53 -7.38 -7.39
C TYR A 78 22.68 -7.23 -6.40
N ARG A 79 22.39 -7.13 -5.10
CA ARG A 79 23.38 -6.92 -4.03
C ARG A 79 23.27 -7.92 -2.90
N GLY A 80 22.26 -8.81 -2.89
CA GLY A 80 22.11 -9.89 -1.92
C GLY A 80 21.53 -9.47 -0.56
N GLY A 81 21.28 -8.18 -0.34
CA GLY A 81 20.74 -7.65 0.92
C GLY A 81 21.28 -6.27 1.28
N PHE A 82 20.61 -5.59 2.22
CA PHE A 82 21.00 -4.26 2.72
C PHE A 82 22.26 -4.29 3.59
N ASP A 83 22.54 -5.42 4.23
CA ASP A 83 23.73 -5.69 5.04
C ASP A 83 25.04 -5.52 4.25
N ARG A 84 24.97 -5.70 2.91
CA ARG A 84 26.12 -5.55 2.00
C ARG A 84 26.34 -4.12 1.50
N LEU A 85 25.43 -3.19 1.80
CA LEU A 85 25.57 -1.79 1.41
C LEU A 85 26.31 -1.00 2.50
N ASN A 86 27.33 -0.25 2.09
CA ASN A 86 28.04 0.66 2.99
C ASN A 86 27.47 2.08 2.96
N SER A 87 26.76 2.43 1.88
CA SER A 87 26.25 3.78 1.66
C SER A 87 24.99 3.79 0.79
N PHE A 88 23.95 4.45 1.28
CA PHE A 88 22.67 4.66 0.60
C PHE A 88 22.36 6.16 0.53
N LEU A 89 22.02 6.69 -0.65
CA LEU A 89 21.54 8.05 -0.83
C LEU A 89 20.07 8.05 -1.27
N ASP A 90 19.19 8.61 -0.44
CA ASP A 90 17.82 8.99 -0.80
C ASP A 90 17.83 10.41 -1.40
N PHE A 91 17.74 10.52 -2.72
CA PHE A 91 17.79 11.80 -3.43
C PHE A 91 16.39 12.30 -3.81
N ALA A 92 16.13 13.59 -3.56
CA ALA A 92 14.80 14.20 -3.57
C ALA A 92 13.84 13.50 -2.58
N CYS A 93 14.34 13.33 -1.37
CA CYS A 93 13.75 12.49 -0.31
C CYS A 93 12.56 13.14 0.44
N GLY A 94 12.30 14.44 0.24
CA GLY A 94 11.29 15.19 0.97
C GLY A 94 11.51 15.15 2.48
N TYR A 95 10.46 14.92 3.25
CA TYR A 95 10.51 14.79 4.71
C TYR A 95 10.64 13.31 5.18
N GLY A 96 11.20 12.46 4.31
CA GLY A 96 11.61 11.11 4.67
C GLY A 96 10.47 10.08 4.70
N ARG A 97 9.53 10.15 3.75
CA ARG A 97 8.46 9.14 3.59
C ARG A 97 9.03 7.73 3.44
N LEU A 98 10.11 7.59 2.68
CA LEU A 98 10.85 6.34 2.50
C LEU A 98 11.85 6.10 3.63
N THR A 99 12.65 7.11 3.99
CA THR A 99 13.79 6.99 4.90
C THR A 99 13.46 6.31 6.23
N ARG A 100 12.26 6.56 6.78
CA ARG A 100 11.75 5.90 7.99
C ARG A 100 11.65 4.38 7.90
N PHE A 101 11.49 3.84 6.69
CA PHE A 101 11.55 2.40 6.42
C PHE A 101 12.99 1.96 6.15
N THR A 102 13.82 2.78 5.50
CA THR A 102 15.22 2.47 5.21
C THR A 102 16.04 2.25 6.49
N ILE A 103 15.79 3.03 7.55
CA ILE A 103 16.47 2.85 8.85
C ILE A 103 16.12 1.53 9.56
N GLN A 104 15.10 0.79 9.10
CA GLN A 104 14.77 -0.55 9.59
C GLN A 104 15.61 -1.64 8.93
N GLU A 105 16.25 -1.33 7.80
CA GLU A 105 17.01 -2.27 6.97
C GLU A 105 18.53 -2.10 7.11
N MET A 106 18.99 -0.87 7.40
CA MET A 106 20.41 -0.57 7.57
C MET A 106 20.67 0.55 8.59
N PRO A 107 21.87 0.62 9.20
CA PRO A 107 22.18 1.63 10.20
C PRO A 107 22.05 3.08 9.68
N PRO A 108 21.44 4.02 10.43
CA PRO A 108 21.30 5.42 10.03
C PRO A 108 22.60 6.11 9.60
N ALA A 109 23.73 5.76 10.23
CA ALA A 109 25.04 6.31 9.89
C ALA A 109 25.52 5.98 8.46
N ARG A 110 24.90 5.00 7.79
CA ARG A 110 25.18 4.61 6.39
C ARG A 110 24.14 5.15 5.41
N ILE A 111 23.20 5.98 5.87
CA ILE A 111 22.14 6.56 5.06
C ILE A 111 22.41 8.06 4.92
N TRP A 112 22.32 8.54 3.69
CA TRP A 112 22.33 9.95 3.33
C TRP A 112 20.97 10.31 2.75
N VAL A 113 20.49 11.49 3.11
CA VAL A 113 19.27 12.08 2.56
C VAL A 113 19.63 13.40 1.88
N SER A 114 19.07 13.64 0.72
CA SER A 114 19.29 14.87 -0.03
C SER A 114 18.01 15.44 -0.57
N ASP A 115 17.76 16.71 -0.27
CA ASP A 115 16.64 17.47 -0.79
C ASP A 115 17.01 18.93 -0.99
N ILE A 116 16.31 19.63 -1.88
CA ILE A 116 16.47 21.07 -2.09
C ILE A 116 15.88 21.86 -0.91
N ASP A 117 14.87 21.32 -0.22
CA ASP A 117 14.34 21.89 1.01
C ASP A 117 15.26 21.56 2.20
N ALA A 118 16.04 22.56 2.62
CA ALA A 118 16.93 22.44 3.76
C ALA A 118 16.21 22.14 5.08
N ALA A 119 14.94 22.52 5.23
CA ALA A 119 14.14 22.17 6.41
C ALA A 119 13.82 20.67 6.42
N ALA A 120 13.50 20.10 5.26
CA ALA A 120 13.25 18.67 5.12
C ALA A 120 14.50 17.84 5.46
N VAL A 121 15.67 18.23 4.95
CA VAL A 121 16.95 17.59 5.30
C VAL A 121 17.22 17.68 6.81
N LYS A 122 17.04 18.86 7.41
CA LYS A 122 17.25 19.06 8.85
C LYS A 122 16.29 18.22 9.70
N PHE A 123 15.02 18.14 9.32
CA PHE A 123 14.02 17.30 9.97
C PHE A 123 14.45 15.84 9.99
N GLN A 124 14.89 15.31 8.85
CA GLN A 124 15.30 13.91 8.72
C GLN A 124 16.56 13.58 9.55
N ILE A 125 17.55 14.47 9.59
CA ILE A 125 18.72 14.31 10.48
C ILE A 125 18.25 14.18 11.93
N ALA A 126 17.37 15.07 12.38
CA ALA A 126 16.88 15.09 13.76
C ALA A 126 16.01 13.88 14.11
N GLN A 127 15.16 13.42 13.18
CA GLN A 127 14.22 12.32 13.43
C GLN A 127 14.84 10.93 13.27
N PHE A 128 15.72 10.77 12.29
CA PHE A 128 16.22 9.46 11.87
C PHE A 128 17.70 9.24 12.18
N GLY A 129 18.45 10.27 12.56
CA GLY A 129 19.89 10.17 12.85
C GLY A 129 20.74 9.86 11.61
N VAL A 130 20.23 10.20 10.42
CA VAL A 130 20.88 10.01 9.12
C VAL A 130 21.78 11.18 8.77
N ASN A 131 22.63 11.02 7.75
CA ASN A 131 23.45 12.10 7.19
C ASN A 131 22.61 12.94 6.21
N GLY A 132 22.81 14.25 6.16
CA GLY A 132 22.05 15.13 5.27
C GLY A 132 22.91 15.97 4.34
N ILE A 133 22.46 16.12 3.09
CA ILE A 133 23.08 16.95 2.06
C ILE A 133 22.00 17.86 1.47
N VAL A 134 22.16 19.19 1.54
CA VAL A 134 21.21 20.09 0.89
C VAL A 134 21.52 20.14 -0.61
N SER A 135 20.50 19.92 -1.43
CA SER A 135 20.60 19.89 -2.89
C SER A 135 20.46 21.30 -3.50
N THR A 136 20.51 21.36 -4.83
CA THR A 136 20.45 22.59 -5.63
C THR A 136 19.51 22.40 -6.81
N THR A 137 19.16 23.47 -7.54
CA THR A 137 18.44 23.35 -8.82
C THR A 137 19.37 22.93 -9.96
N ASN A 138 20.63 23.35 -9.90
CA ASN A 138 21.64 23.10 -10.91
C ASN A 138 22.57 21.93 -10.53
N PRO A 139 22.63 20.85 -11.33
CA PRO A 139 23.47 19.67 -11.03
C PRO A 139 24.97 19.97 -10.86
N GLN A 140 25.45 21.05 -11.49
CA GLN A 140 26.85 21.46 -11.42
C GLN A 140 27.23 21.93 -10.01
N ASP A 141 26.31 22.58 -9.29
CA ASP A 141 26.54 23.16 -7.96
C ASP A 141 26.40 22.12 -6.84
N TYR A 142 25.89 20.93 -7.14
CA TYR A 142 25.72 19.85 -6.17
C TYR A 142 27.05 19.10 -5.96
N HIS A 143 27.81 19.39 -4.90
CA HIS A 143 29.15 18.82 -4.70
C HIS A 143 29.31 17.95 -3.45
N PRO A 144 28.58 16.82 -3.32
CA PRO A 144 28.85 15.89 -2.24
C PRO A 144 30.22 15.22 -2.42
N THR A 145 30.93 15.01 -1.32
CA THR A 145 32.26 14.39 -1.29
C THR A 145 32.20 12.87 -1.38
N ASP A 146 31.14 12.28 -0.83
CA ASP A 146 30.98 10.84 -0.68
C ASP A 146 30.70 10.12 -2.01
N ARG A 147 30.81 8.78 -1.96
CA ARG A 147 30.38 7.87 -3.03
C ARG A 147 29.38 6.88 -2.46
N PHE A 148 28.42 6.49 -3.28
CA PHE A 148 27.27 5.71 -2.83
C PHE A 148 27.20 4.36 -3.52
N ASP A 149 27.00 3.30 -2.75
CA ASP A 149 26.72 1.96 -3.26
C ASP A 149 25.30 1.88 -3.84
N LEU A 150 24.39 2.69 -3.32
CA LEU A 150 23.06 2.86 -3.86
C LEU A 150 22.63 4.33 -3.83
N ILE A 151 22.13 4.83 -4.96
CA ILE A 151 21.40 6.09 -5.05
C ILE A 151 19.99 5.77 -5.52
N LEU A 152 18.99 6.26 -4.80
CA LEU A 152 17.60 6.22 -5.20
C LEU A 152 17.11 7.65 -5.49
N ALA A 153 16.51 7.86 -6.64
CA ALA A 153 15.82 9.09 -7.01
C ALA A 153 14.34 8.76 -7.31
N SER A 154 13.56 8.53 -6.26
CA SER A 154 12.15 8.17 -6.38
C SER A 154 11.30 9.41 -6.68
N SER A 155 10.58 9.38 -7.80
CA SER A 155 9.72 10.48 -8.27
C SER A 155 10.44 11.81 -8.48
N PHE A 156 11.76 11.81 -8.71
CA PHE A 156 12.49 13.00 -9.11
C PHE A 156 12.43 13.22 -10.62
N PHE A 157 12.81 12.21 -11.42
CA PHE A 157 12.86 12.33 -12.88
C PHE A 157 11.47 12.39 -13.55
N SER A 158 10.43 12.04 -12.81
CA SER A 158 9.04 12.31 -13.20
C SER A 158 8.62 13.78 -13.07
N HIS A 159 9.49 14.66 -12.54
CA HIS A 159 9.16 16.07 -12.27
C HIS A 159 10.16 17.08 -12.84
N VAL A 160 11.31 16.65 -13.37
CA VAL A 160 12.33 17.56 -13.91
C VAL A 160 12.14 17.84 -15.40
N PRO A 161 12.39 19.08 -15.86
CA PRO A 161 12.31 19.43 -17.28
C PRO A 161 13.48 18.86 -18.10
N GLU A 162 13.30 18.82 -19.43
CA GLU A 162 14.29 18.31 -20.38
C GLU A 162 15.68 18.94 -20.19
N LYS A 163 15.74 20.26 -19.94
CA LYS A 163 16.99 21.04 -19.77
C LYS A 163 17.90 20.54 -18.65
N THR A 164 17.36 19.85 -17.64
CA THR A 164 18.12 19.40 -16.45
C THR A 164 18.13 17.88 -16.30
N PHE A 165 17.20 17.15 -16.95
CA PHE A 165 17.07 15.68 -16.85
C PHE A 165 18.40 14.96 -17.04
N ALA A 166 19.01 15.03 -18.23
CA ALA A 166 20.23 14.28 -18.53
C ALA A 166 21.42 14.70 -17.64
N ARG A 167 21.52 16.00 -17.32
CA ARG A 167 22.58 16.54 -16.46
C ARG A 167 22.47 16.03 -15.02
N TRP A 168 21.25 15.92 -14.47
CA TRP A 168 21.03 15.29 -13.17
C TRP A 168 21.35 13.80 -13.20
N LEU A 169 20.95 13.09 -14.24
CA LEU A 169 21.23 11.65 -14.38
C LEU A 169 22.75 11.37 -14.39
N GLN A 170 23.49 12.11 -15.20
CA GLN A 170 24.96 12.05 -15.23
C GLN A 170 25.58 12.39 -13.87
N LYS A 171 25.04 13.43 -13.21
CA LYS A 171 25.54 13.86 -11.90
C LYS A 171 25.37 12.76 -10.86
N LEU A 172 24.17 12.22 -10.71
CA LEU A 172 23.91 11.14 -9.74
C LEU A 172 24.72 9.89 -10.08
N TYR A 173 24.80 9.50 -11.36
CA TYR A 173 25.60 8.36 -11.79
C TYR A 173 27.11 8.53 -11.49
N SER A 174 27.64 9.76 -11.58
CA SER A 174 29.03 10.06 -11.23
C SER A 174 29.35 9.83 -9.75
N LEU A 175 28.34 9.95 -8.88
CA LEU A 175 28.47 9.77 -7.42
C LEU A 175 28.41 8.32 -6.98
N LEU A 176 28.07 7.39 -7.88
CA LEU A 176 28.11 5.96 -7.55
C LEU A 176 29.55 5.48 -7.26
N SER A 177 29.68 4.57 -6.30
CA SER A 177 30.88 3.77 -6.09
C SER A 177 31.16 2.86 -7.31
N ALA A 178 32.31 2.19 -7.35
CA ALA A 178 32.76 1.43 -8.51
C ALA A 178 31.76 0.33 -8.97
N GLU A 179 30.97 -0.21 -8.04
CA GLU A 179 29.91 -1.19 -8.29
C GLU A 179 28.55 -0.69 -7.79
N GLY A 180 28.34 0.64 -7.78
CA GLY A 180 27.10 1.23 -7.28
C GLY A 180 25.89 1.01 -8.22
N LEU A 181 24.69 1.10 -7.65
CA LEU A 181 23.43 1.14 -8.38
C LEU A 181 22.79 2.53 -8.30
N LEU A 182 22.27 3.02 -9.43
CA LEU A 182 21.35 4.15 -9.46
C LEU A 182 19.96 3.64 -9.85
N ILE A 183 18.99 3.85 -8.97
CA ILE A 183 17.59 3.54 -9.21
C ILE A 183 16.84 4.87 -9.35
N PHE A 184 16.07 5.02 -10.41
CA PHE A 184 15.24 6.21 -10.59
C PHE A 184 13.92 5.88 -11.26
N SER A 185 12.91 6.73 -11.07
CA SER A 185 11.59 6.54 -11.65
C SER A 185 11.15 7.66 -12.59
N VAL A 186 10.30 7.32 -13.55
CA VAL A 186 9.75 8.25 -14.55
C VAL A 186 8.26 7.95 -14.81
N HIS A 187 7.52 8.93 -15.33
CA HIS A 187 6.23 8.63 -15.96
C HIS A 187 6.45 8.23 -17.42
N ASP A 188 6.02 7.03 -17.78
CA ASP A 188 6.06 6.58 -19.17
C ASP A 188 5.07 7.38 -20.03
N GLY A 189 5.48 7.70 -21.25
CA GLY A 189 4.67 8.47 -22.21
C GLY A 189 3.33 7.83 -22.57
N ALA A 190 3.17 6.51 -22.40
CA ALA A 190 1.89 5.83 -22.60
C ALA A 190 0.86 6.16 -21.51
N LEU A 191 1.28 6.66 -20.35
CA LEU A 191 0.40 7.11 -19.28
C LEU A 191 -0.07 8.56 -19.45
N PHE A 192 0.43 9.26 -20.47
CA PHE A 192 0.01 10.63 -20.74
C PHE A 192 -1.46 10.67 -21.17
N PRO A 193 -2.34 11.50 -20.55
CA PRO A 193 -3.78 11.53 -20.86
C PRO A 193 -4.17 11.93 -22.30
N GLY A 194 -3.20 12.28 -23.14
CA GLY A 194 -3.40 12.67 -24.53
C GLY A 194 -2.35 12.09 -25.48
N LYS A 195 -2.30 12.60 -26.70
CA LYS A 195 -1.25 12.21 -27.66
C LYS A 195 0.02 13.00 -27.38
N MET A 196 1.03 12.33 -26.85
CA MET A 196 2.33 12.95 -26.59
C MET A 196 3.06 13.20 -27.94
N ALA A 197 3.40 14.46 -28.22
CA ALA A 197 3.91 14.89 -29.53
C ALA A 197 5.41 14.65 -29.76
N GLY A 198 6.20 14.51 -28.70
CA GLY A 198 7.66 14.34 -28.77
C GLY A 198 8.19 13.27 -27.82
N GLU A 199 9.50 13.24 -27.62
CA GLU A 199 10.22 12.27 -26.78
C GLU A 199 10.05 12.53 -25.27
N ILE A 200 9.87 13.79 -24.88
CA ILE A 200 9.60 14.26 -23.52
C ILE A 200 8.47 15.31 -23.55
N HIS A 201 7.66 15.36 -22.50
CA HIS A 201 6.60 16.33 -22.31
C HIS A 201 6.60 16.80 -20.86
N PHE A 202 6.87 18.09 -20.68
CA PHE A 202 6.93 18.75 -19.37
C PHE A 202 5.75 19.70 -19.19
N ILE A 203 5.07 19.58 -18.06
CA ILE A 203 4.00 20.48 -17.64
C ILE A 203 4.49 21.22 -16.39
N PRO A 204 4.51 22.56 -16.37
CA PRO A 204 5.01 23.34 -15.23
C PRO A 204 3.98 23.41 -14.08
N GLN A 205 3.48 22.25 -13.66
CA GLN A 205 2.53 22.06 -12.57
C GLN A 205 2.93 20.79 -11.80
N SER A 206 2.95 20.88 -10.48
CA SER A 206 3.18 19.74 -9.57
C SER A 206 2.38 19.93 -8.28
N GLU A 207 2.36 18.89 -7.45
CA GLU A 207 1.79 18.93 -6.10
C GLU A 207 2.61 19.79 -5.12
N SER A 208 3.87 20.07 -5.45
CA SER A 208 4.73 20.95 -4.65
C SER A 208 4.26 22.39 -4.78
N ARG A 209 4.11 23.07 -3.63
CA ARG A 209 3.68 24.48 -3.58
C ARG A 209 4.85 25.43 -3.38
N SER A 210 6.02 24.89 -3.05
CA SER A 210 7.21 25.62 -2.67
C SER A 210 8.25 25.73 -3.79
N LEU A 211 8.18 24.87 -4.81
CA LEU A 211 9.14 24.82 -5.92
C LEU A 211 8.65 25.61 -7.14
N ASP A 212 9.59 26.19 -7.88
CA ASP A 212 9.30 26.86 -9.16
C ASP A 212 8.82 25.83 -10.18
N GLY A 213 7.61 26.03 -10.73
CA GLY A 213 7.02 25.16 -11.74
C GLY A 213 7.84 25.04 -13.03
N GLN A 214 8.79 25.95 -13.30
CA GLN A 214 9.72 25.85 -14.43
C GLN A 214 10.93 24.95 -14.16
N GLU A 215 11.15 24.57 -12.90
CA GLU A 215 12.23 23.68 -12.45
C GLU A 215 11.70 22.35 -11.91
N TYR A 216 10.46 22.32 -11.41
CA TYR A 216 9.80 21.13 -10.86
C TYR A 216 8.30 21.10 -11.21
N GLY A 217 7.95 20.26 -12.18
CA GLY A 217 6.60 20.12 -12.75
C GLY A 217 6.22 18.65 -12.91
N THR A 218 5.44 18.29 -13.92
CA THR A 218 5.11 16.90 -14.25
C THR A 218 5.72 16.53 -15.60
N THR A 219 6.53 15.48 -15.64
CA THR A 219 7.29 15.05 -16.82
C THR A 219 6.90 13.64 -17.25
N TYR A 220 6.52 13.50 -18.52
CA TYR A 220 6.33 12.21 -19.20
C TYR A 220 7.43 12.01 -20.24
N VAL A 221 7.97 10.80 -20.34
CA VAL A 221 9.09 10.47 -21.24
C VAL A 221 8.85 9.17 -22.01
N ARG A 222 9.37 9.09 -23.23
CA ARG A 222 9.49 7.82 -23.96
C ARG A 222 10.74 7.07 -23.52
N GLU A 223 10.71 5.76 -23.65
CA GLU A 223 11.89 4.92 -23.38
C GLU A 223 13.11 5.31 -24.22
N THR A 224 12.90 5.74 -25.47
CA THR A 224 13.93 6.28 -26.37
C THR A 224 14.60 7.54 -25.83
N PHE A 225 13.87 8.42 -25.15
CA PHE A 225 14.45 9.56 -24.45
C PHE A 225 15.34 9.12 -23.28
N VAL A 226 14.82 8.21 -22.45
CA VAL A 226 15.52 7.74 -21.25
C VAL A 226 16.79 6.98 -21.62
N SER A 227 16.72 6.10 -22.63
CA SER A 227 17.89 5.34 -23.11
C SER A 227 18.98 6.25 -23.69
N ASN A 228 18.60 7.32 -24.41
CA ASN A 228 19.54 8.34 -24.87
C ASN A 228 20.19 9.10 -23.70
N ALA A 229 19.42 9.47 -22.68
CA ALA A 229 19.96 10.12 -21.48
C ALA A 229 20.92 9.18 -20.70
N ILE A 230 20.59 7.89 -20.59
CA ILE A 230 21.47 6.87 -20.02
C ILE A 230 22.76 6.73 -20.83
N GLY A 231 22.68 6.71 -22.16
CA GLY A 231 23.86 6.63 -23.04
C GLY A 231 24.82 7.81 -22.89
N GLN A 232 24.33 8.99 -22.48
CA GLN A 232 25.18 10.14 -22.15
C GLN A 232 25.99 9.94 -20.86
N CYS A 233 25.69 8.92 -20.04
CA CYS A 233 26.47 8.53 -18.87
C CYS A 233 27.64 7.58 -19.22
N GLY A 234 27.76 7.15 -20.48
CA GLY A 234 28.77 6.19 -20.96
C GLY A 234 28.16 4.83 -21.31
N ASP A 235 29.01 3.80 -21.37
CA ASP A 235 28.58 2.41 -21.56
C ASP A 235 27.96 1.86 -20.27
N VAL A 236 26.67 2.11 -20.08
CA VAL A 236 25.93 1.76 -18.86
C VAL A 236 24.94 0.63 -19.15
N LYS A 237 25.04 -0.46 -18.39
CA LYS A 237 24.00 -1.47 -18.36
C LYS A 237 22.84 -1.00 -17.49
N TYR A 238 21.63 -1.10 -18.02
CA TYR A 238 20.42 -0.78 -17.29
C TYR A 238 19.30 -1.81 -17.51
N GLN A 239 18.36 -1.87 -16.57
CA GLN A 239 17.10 -2.60 -16.68
C GLN A 239 15.94 -1.64 -16.44
N ARG A 240 14.88 -1.75 -17.25
CA ARG A 240 13.59 -1.09 -17.05
C ARG A 240 12.59 -2.07 -16.41
N ARG A 241 11.81 -1.60 -15.45
CA ARG A 241 10.65 -2.28 -14.86
C ARG A 241 9.41 -1.40 -15.05
N PRO A 242 8.55 -1.71 -16.04
CA PRO A 242 7.32 -0.99 -16.28
C PRO A 242 6.44 -0.96 -15.04
N GLN A 243 5.92 0.21 -14.66
CA GLN A 243 5.09 0.45 -13.47
C GLN A 243 5.71 -0.07 -12.15
N GLY A 244 7.03 -0.26 -12.11
CA GLY A 244 7.75 -0.86 -10.99
C GLY A 244 7.69 -0.06 -9.68
N LEU A 245 7.39 1.25 -9.74
CA LEU A 245 7.21 2.07 -8.54
C LEU A 245 5.73 2.37 -8.31
N CYS A 246 5.18 1.79 -7.23
CA CYS A 246 3.80 1.99 -6.79
C CYS A 246 2.71 1.73 -7.85
N GLY A 247 3.02 1.03 -8.96
CA GLY A 247 2.08 0.72 -10.04
C GLY A 247 1.78 1.87 -11.02
N HIS A 248 2.52 2.98 -10.96
CA HIS A 248 2.20 4.18 -11.76
C HIS A 248 3.43 4.87 -12.37
N GLN A 249 4.64 4.46 -11.98
CA GLN A 249 5.90 4.96 -12.53
C GLN A 249 6.80 3.79 -12.87
N ASP A 250 7.52 3.94 -13.97
CA ASP A 250 8.53 2.98 -14.39
C ASP A 250 9.78 3.15 -13.56
N LEU A 251 10.44 2.03 -13.22
CA LEU A 251 11.74 2.03 -12.56
C LEU A 251 12.84 1.69 -13.53
N TYR A 252 13.90 2.48 -13.51
CA TYR A 252 15.15 2.22 -14.20
C TYR A 252 16.25 1.92 -13.18
N ILE A 253 17.00 0.86 -13.43
CA ILE A 253 18.06 0.37 -12.56
C ILE A 253 19.35 0.40 -13.38
N MET A 254 20.25 1.31 -13.08
CA MET A 254 21.54 1.48 -13.75
C MET A 254 22.65 0.93 -12.85
N GLY A 255 23.54 0.11 -13.42
CA GLY A 255 24.70 -0.41 -12.70
C GLY A 255 26.01 0.17 -13.23
N LYS A 256 26.93 0.54 -12.33
CA LYS A 256 28.25 1.05 -12.68
C LYS A 256 29.31 -0.05 -12.77
N GLY A 257 30.21 0.05 -13.74
CA GLY A 257 31.34 -0.87 -13.92
C GLY A 257 30.98 -2.20 -14.60
N SER A 258 31.98 -3.05 -14.83
CA SER A 258 31.86 -4.33 -15.56
C SER A 258 30.95 -5.37 -14.88
N LYS A 259 30.73 -5.24 -13.57
CA LYS A 259 29.76 -6.02 -12.78
C LYS A 259 28.46 -5.26 -12.49
N GLY A 260 28.21 -4.09 -13.10
CA GLY A 260 27.19 -3.12 -12.66
C GLY A 260 25.81 -3.73 -12.38
N LEU A 261 25.17 -4.23 -13.43
CA LEU A 261 24.13 -5.25 -13.35
C LEU A 261 24.83 -6.59 -13.60
N GLY A 262 25.44 -7.18 -12.58
CA GLY A 262 25.87 -8.59 -12.65
C GLY A 262 24.68 -9.47 -13.09
N PRO A 263 24.91 -10.75 -13.47
CA PRO A 263 23.78 -11.65 -13.68
C PRO A 263 22.88 -11.54 -12.45
N ALA A 264 21.60 -11.20 -12.67
CA ALA A 264 20.63 -11.21 -11.60
C ALA A 264 20.77 -12.56 -10.88
N MET A 265 20.75 -12.56 -9.54
CA MET A 265 20.64 -13.82 -8.80
C MET A 265 19.56 -14.66 -9.46
N GLU A 266 19.87 -15.91 -9.79
CA GLU A 266 18.88 -16.84 -10.34
C GLU A 266 17.63 -16.79 -9.47
N SER A 267 16.50 -16.51 -10.10
CA SER A 267 15.21 -16.56 -9.42
C SER A 267 15.01 -17.95 -8.85
N LYS A 268 14.99 -18.08 -7.52
CA LYS A 268 14.69 -19.35 -6.86
C LYS A 268 13.19 -19.50 -6.68
N VAL A 269 12.70 -20.72 -6.85
CA VAL A 269 11.26 -21.04 -6.82
C VAL A 269 10.96 -22.02 -5.69
N LEU A 270 9.94 -21.72 -4.88
CA LEU A 270 9.44 -22.56 -3.79
C LEU A 270 7.94 -22.86 -3.98
N ALA A 271 7.62 -24.04 -4.50
CA ALA A 271 6.23 -24.50 -4.63
C ALA A 271 5.77 -25.20 -3.35
N ILE A 272 4.65 -24.77 -2.78
CA ILE A 272 4.06 -25.36 -1.57
C ILE A 272 2.89 -26.24 -1.98
N ALA A 273 3.02 -27.54 -1.75
CA ALA A 273 2.04 -28.55 -2.13
C ALA A 273 1.68 -29.43 -0.93
N GLY A 274 0.51 -30.05 -0.99
CA GLY A 274 -0.05 -30.84 0.10
C GLY A 274 -1.55 -30.99 -0.06
N MET A 275 -2.12 -32.09 0.43
CA MET A 275 -3.58 -32.26 0.39
C MET A 275 -4.27 -31.10 1.14
N HIS A 276 -5.46 -30.71 0.67
CA HIS A 276 -6.36 -29.80 1.38
C HIS A 276 -6.40 -30.16 2.89
N ARG A 277 -6.43 -29.13 3.74
CA ARG A 277 -6.46 -29.25 5.22
C ARG A 277 -5.19 -29.84 5.87
N SER A 278 -4.12 -30.07 5.11
CA SER A 278 -2.81 -30.50 5.67
C SER A 278 -1.96 -29.36 6.23
N GLY A 279 -2.46 -28.11 6.22
CA GLY A 279 -1.74 -26.96 6.77
C GLY A 279 -0.79 -26.26 5.79
N THR A 280 -1.03 -26.43 4.49
CA THR A 280 -0.33 -25.70 3.42
C THR A 280 -0.50 -24.18 3.56
N SER A 281 -1.66 -23.67 4.02
CA SER A 281 -1.86 -22.22 4.27
C SER A 281 -0.99 -21.69 5.40
N LEU A 282 -0.87 -22.43 6.51
CA LEU A 282 -0.01 -22.03 7.62
C LEU A 282 1.45 -21.98 7.17
N THR A 283 1.88 -23.01 6.44
CA THR A 283 3.24 -23.11 5.88
C THR A 283 3.52 -21.93 4.95
N ALA A 284 2.59 -21.59 4.07
CA ALA A 284 2.68 -20.42 3.20
C ALA A 284 2.81 -19.12 3.98
N SER A 285 2.03 -18.93 5.05
CA SER A 285 2.13 -17.74 5.91
C SER A 285 3.50 -17.61 6.58
N VAL A 286 4.05 -18.73 7.08
CA VAL A 286 5.40 -18.77 7.67
C VAL A 286 6.44 -18.38 6.61
N LEU A 287 6.39 -18.98 5.41
CA LEU A 287 7.34 -18.69 4.33
C LEU A 287 7.23 -17.27 3.78
N GLN A 288 6.02 -16.74 3.65
CA GLN A 288 5.81 -15.35 3.25
C GLN A 288 6.44 -14.38 4.26
N SER A 289 6.23 -14.64 5.56
CA SER A 289 6.83 -13.82 6.62
C SER A 289 8.36 -13.88 6.66
N ALA A 290 8.92 -15.00 6.20
CA ALA A 290 10.35 -15.24 6.12
C ALA A 290 11.00 -14.64 4.86
N GLY A 291 10.21 -14.09 3.93
CA GLY A 291 10.69 -13.37 2.74
C GLY A 291 10.39 -14.02 1.38
N VAL A 292 9.56 -15.07 1.31
CA VAL A 292 9.11 -15.65 0.02
C VAL A 292 7.98 -14.82 -0.57
N TYR A 293 8.14 -14.35 -1.81
CA TYR A 293 7.03 -13.72 -2.54
C TYR A 293 6.03 -14.80 -3.03
N LEU A 294 4.78 -14.76 -2.55
CA LEU A 294 3.72 -15.73 -2.88
C LEU A 294 2.60 -15.15 -3.77
N GLY A 295 2.81 -13.96 -4.35
CA GLY A 295 1.82 -13.27 -5.18
C GLY A 295 1.11 -12.09 -4.51
N ASP A 296 0.62 -11.16 -5.34
CA ASP A 296 -0.10 -9.96 -4.90
C ASP A 296 -1.63 -10.16 -4.80
N ARG A 297 -2.15 -11.19 -5.48
CA ARG A 297 -3.58 -11.53 -5.53
C ARG A 297 -3.81 -12.88 -4.86
N LEU A 298 -3.98 -12.85 -3.54
CA LEU A 298 -4.29 -14.04 -2.76
C LEU A 298 -5.81 -14.24 -2.63
N VAL A 299 -6.26 -15.49 -2.62
CA VAL A 299 -7.68 -15.82 -2.42
C VAL A 299 -8.12 -15.30 -1.04
N GLY A 300 -9.22 -14.54 -1.02
CA GLY A 300 -9.69 -13.82 0.17
C GLY A 300 -10.12 -14.71 1.34
N VAL A 301 -10.58 -14.06 2.41
CA VAL A 301 -11.14 -14.71 3.60
C VAL A 301 -12.42 -15.47 3.22
N ASP A 302 -12.49 -16.76 3.59
CA ASP A 302 -13.68 -17.60 3.42
C ASP A 302 -14.20 -18.07 4.79
N VAL A 303 -15.45 -18.53 4.84
CA VAL A 303 -16.13 -18.96 6.07
C VAL A 303 -15.36 -20.12 6.71
N GLY A 304 -14.65 -19.85 7.81
CA GLY A 304 -13.83 -20.85 8.51
C GLY A 304 -12.34 -20.78 8.21
N ASN A 305 -11.86 -19.77 7.48
CA ASN A 305 -10.45 -19.41 7.40
C ASN A 305 -10.27 -17.89 7.52
N ASP A 306 -10.34 -17.40 8.75
CA ASP A 306 -10.35 -15.97 9.10
C ASP A 306 -9.09 -15.20 8.64
N LYS A 307 -8.00 -15.91 8.30
CA LYS A 307 -6.73 -15.33 7.78
C LYS A 307 -6.61 -15.34 6.24
N GLY A 308 -7.60 -15.85 5.51
CA GLY A 308 -7.54 -15.95 4.04
C GLY A 308 -6.75 -17.14 3.51
N HIS A 309 -6.90 -17.38 2.22
CA HIS A 309 -6.29 -18.46 1.48
C HIS A 309 -5.02 -17.92 0.80
N PHE A 310 -3.83 -18.27 1.32
CA PHE A 310 -2.52 -17.89 0.75
C PHE A 310 -2.25 -18.47 -0.66
N GLU A 311 -3.31 -18.86 -1.37
CA GLU A 311 -3.33 -19.32 -2.74
C GLU A 311 -3.28 -18.11 -3.68
N ASP A 312 -2.30 -18.09 -4.58
CA ASP A 312 -2.24 -17.11 -5.67
C ASP A 312 -3.35 -17.44 -6.68
N VAL A 313 -4.24 -16.46 -6.92
CA VAL A 313 -5.42 -16.59 -7.80
C VAL A 313 -5.04 -17.07 -9.19
N ASP A 314 -3.88 -16.69 -9.71
CA ASP A 314 -3.44 -17.05 -11.06
C ASP A 314 -3.08 -18.53 -11.15
N PHE A 315 -2.42 -19.07 -10.12
CA PHE A 315 -2.14 -20.51 -10.02
C PHE A 315 -3.42 -21.32 -9.78
N VAL A 316 -4.32 -20.80 -8.96
CA VAL A 316 -5.64 -21.41 -8.69
C VAL A 316 -6.41 -21.58 -9.99
N GLU A 317 -6.57 -20.49 -10.74
CA GLU A 317 -7.36 -20.50 -11.96
C GLU A 317 -6.69 -21.35 -13.04
N PHE A 318 -5.36 -21.34 -13.13
CA PHE A 318 -4.62 -22.25 -14.01
C PHE A 318 -4.96 -23.72 -13.74
N HIS A 319 -4.80 -24.21 -12.50
CA HIS A 319 -5.09 -25.62 -12.20
C HIS A 319 -6.57 -25.94 -12.43
N LYS A 320 -7.50 -25.05 -12.03
CA LYS A 320 -8.94 -25.24 -12.25
C LYS A 320 -9.27 -25.37 -13.74
N GLN A 321 -8.67 -24.55 -14.60
CA GLN A 321 -8.89 -24.62 -16.05
C GLN A 321 -8.37 -25.92 -16.65
N VAL A 322 -7.19 -26.38 -16.22
CA VAL A 322 -6.63 -27.66 -16.70
C VAL A 322 -7.51 -28.83 -16.27
N LEU A 323 -7.92 -28.89 -14.99
CA LEU A 323 -8.81 -29.94 -14.48
C LEU A 323 -10.16 -29.96 -15.21
N ARG A 324 -10.80 -28.79 -15.40
CA ARG A 324 -12.05 -28.67 -16.18
C ARG A 324 -11.88 -29.16 -17.62
N SER A 325 -10.75 -28.88 -18.25
CA SER A 325 -10.49 -29.32 -19.63
C SER A 325 -10.39 -30.85 -19.77
N GLN A 326 -10.12 -31.54 -18.66
CA GLN A 326 -10.03 -32.99 -18.57
C GLN A 326 -11.29 -33.62 -17.98
N SER A 327 -12.37 -32.84 -17.79
CA SER A 327 -13.61 -33.28 -17.13
C SER A 327 -13.39 -33.78 -15.70
N LEU A 328 -12.37 -33.26 -15.01
CA LEU A 328 -12.10 -33.52 -13.59
C LEU A 328 -12.70 -32.42 -12.71
N ASP A 329 -12.88 -32.75 -11.43
CA ASP A 329 -13.34 -31.79 -10.43
C ASP A 329 -12.37 -30.61 -10.32
N ALA A 330 -12.88 -29.39 -10.52
CA ALA A 330 -12.04 -28.19 -10.60
C ALA A 330 -11.34 -27.88 -9.27
N ASP A 331 -11.94 -28.25 -8.14
CA ASP A 331 -11.38 -28.00 -6.82
C ASP A 331 -10.38 -29.09 -6.40
N GLY A 332 -10.08 -30.04 -7.29
CA GLY A 332 -9.08 -31.07 -7.08
C GLY A 332 -9.59 -32.25 -6.26
N LEU A 333 -10.90 -32.37 -6.06
CA LEU A 333 -11.53 -33.48 -5.34
C LEU A 333 -11.65 -34.71 -6.26
N THR A 334 -10.51 -35.15 -6.79
CA THR A 334 -10.39 -36.22 -7.78
C THR A 334 -9.48 -37.34 -7.29
N PHE A 335 -9.80 -38.57 -7.72
CA PHE A 335 -8.97 -39.77 -7.55
C PHE A 335 -8.25 -40.16 -8.84
N GLN A 336 -8.48 -39.39 -9.91
CA GLN A 336 -7.88 -39.61 -11.22
C GLN A 336 -6.69 -38.69 -11.41
N ASP A 337 -5.65 -39.24 -12.01
CA ASP A 337 -4.47 -38.48 -12.40
C ASP A 337 -4.82 -37.47 -13.49
N SER A 338 -4.37 -36.23 -13.33
CA SER A 338 -4.40 -35.27 -14.43
C SER A 338 -3.58 -35.84 -15.59
N GLN A 339 -4.18 -35.88 -16.77
CA GLN A 339 -3.49 -36.22 -18.00
C GLN A 339 -2.52 -35.10 -18.42
N HIS A 340 -1.86 -35.31 -19.57
CA HIS A 340 -1.01 -34.34 -20.24
C HIS A 340 -1.65 -32.94 -20.28
N VAL A 341 -0.91 -31.93 -19.83
CA VAL A 341 -1.31 -30.52 -19.87
C VAL A 341 -1.15 -30.03 -21.32
N ALA A 342 -2.25 -29.71 -21.98
CA ALA A 342 -2.23 -29.26 -23.38
C ALA A 342 -1.40 -27.97 -23.58
N ASP A 343 -0.76 -27.82 -24.75
CA ASP A 343 0.16 -26.73 -25.10
C ASP A 343 -0.34 -25.32 -24.77
N ARG A 344 -1.65 -25.06 -24.95
CA ARG A 344 -2.26 -23.77 -24.63
C ARG A 344 -2.11 -23.40 -23.15
N TYR A 345 -2.18 -24.39 -22.26
CA TYR A 345 -2.02 -24.20 -20.82
C TYR A 345 -0.54 -24.13 -20.44
N VAL A 346 0.34 -24.87 -21.14
CA VAL A 346 1.80 -24.73 -20.98
C VAL A 346 2.22 -23.28 -21.23
N LYS A 347 1.68 -22.64 -22.28
CA LYS A 347 1.97 -21.23 -22.57
C LYS A 347 1.49 -20.29 -21.45
N ILE A 348 0.29 -20.50 -20.93
CA ILE A 348 -0.24 -19.72 -19.78
C ILE A 348 0.68 -19.87 -18.56
N ALA A 349 1.13 -21.09 -18.26
CA ALA A 349 2.04 -21.33 -17.15
C ALA A 349 3.42 -20.69 -17.38
N GLN A 350 3.94 -20.70 -18.61
CA GLN A 350 5.19 -19.99 -18.96
C GLN A 350 5.06 -18.48 -18.70
N ASP A 351 3.99 -17.87 -19.17
CA ASP A 351 3.78 -16.42 -19.01
C ASP A 351 3.62 -16.07 -17.51
N LEU A 352 2.85 -16.88 -16.76
CA LEU A 352 2.69 -16.74 -15.31
C LEU A 352 4.03 -16.83 -14.56
N THR A 353 4.83 -17.85 -14.86
CA THR A 353 6.12 -18.06 -14.17
C THR A 353 7.17 -17.01 -14.57
N GLN A 354 7.12 -16.50 -15.80
CA GLN A 354 7.98 -15.41 -16.27
C GLN A 354 7.71 -14.10 -15.53
N GLU A 355 6.44 -13.76 -15.29
CA GLU A 355 6.06 -12.60 -14.47
C GLU A 355 6.62 -12.72 -13.05
N LYS A 356 6.43 -13.88 -12.40
CA LYS A 356 6.87 -14.08 -11.01
C LYS A 356 8.40 -14.16 -10.86
N SER A 357 9.12 -14.56 -11.92
CA SER A 357 10.59 -14.61 -11.96
C SER A 357 11.30 -13.25 -11.85
N GLN A 358 10.54 -12.15 -11.84
CA GLN A 358 11.08 -10.83 -11.52
C GLN A 358 11.56 -10.74 -10.06
N HIS A 359 10.98 -11.53 -9.16
CA HIS A 359 11.40 -11.64 -7.77
C HIS A 359 12.60 -12.60 -7.63
N SER A 360 13.53 -12.29 -6.72
CA SER A 360 14.71 -13.13 -6.47
C SER A 360 14.36 -14.49 -5.83
N LEU A 361 13.33 -14.51 -5.00
CA LEU A 361 12.77 -15.71 -4.37
C LEU A 361 11.25 -15.61 -4.36
N TRP A 362 10.60 -16.49 -5.12
CA TRP A 362 9.15 -16.54 -5.20
C TRP A 362 8.64 -17.96 -5.13
N GLY A 363 7.34 -18.09 -4.99
CA GLY A 363 6.67 -19.36 -4.90
C GLY A 363 5.18 -19.20 -5.12
N TRP A 364 4.49 -20.31 -5.00
CA TRP A 364 3.04 -20.32 -4.90
C TRP A 364 2.63 -21.43 -3.94
N LYS A 365 1.42 -21.30 -3.43
CA LYS A 365 0.78 -22.36 -2.68
C LYS A 365 -0.53 -22.69 -3.33
N ASP A 366 -0.73 -23.95 -3.61
CA ASP A 366 -2.03 -24.45 -4.02
C ASP A 366 -2.11 -25.94 -3.72
N PRO A 367 -3.11 -26.45 -2.98
CA PRO A 367 -3.24 -27.89 -2.76
C PRO A 367 -3.25 -28.72 -4.06
N ARG A 368 -3.88 -28.20 -5.12
CA ARG A 368 -3.94 -28.86 -6.43
C ARG A 368 -2.57 -28.97 -7.09
N THR A 369 -1.57 -28.18 -6.68
CA THR A 369 -0.17 -28.34 -7.13
C THR A 369 0.31 -29.78 -6.96
N THR A 370 -0.16 -30.51 -5.94
CA THR A 370 0.15 -31.94 -5.75
C THR A 370 -0.22 -32.80 -6.95
N LEU A 371 -1.29 -32.46 -7.68
CA LEU A 371 -1.72 -33.18 -8.89
C LEU A 371 -0.87 -32.82 -10.12
N PHE A 372 -0.08 -31.74 -10.06
CA PHE A 372 0.69 -31.17 -11.16
C PHE A 372 2.20 -31.17 -10.90
N LEU A 373 2.71 -31.89 -9.90
CA LEU A 373 4.12 -31.84 -9.49
C LEU A 373 5.08 -32.11 -10.66
N ASP A 374 4.80 -33.15 -11.46
CA ASP A 374 5.63 -33.50 -12.62
C ASP A 374 5.59 -32.44 -13.72
N PHE A 375 4.42 -31.84 -13.97
CA PHE A 375 4.29 -30.74 -14.92
C PHE A 375 5.13 -29.53 -14.48
N TRP A 376 5.05 -29.15 -13.20
CA TRP A 376 5.81 -28.01 -12.69
C TRP A 376 7.31 -28.28 -12.66
N LEU A 377 7.76 -29.49 -12.35
CA LEU A 377 9.17 -29.87 -12.44
C LEU A 377 9.68 -29.85 -13.89
N GLN A 378 8.89 -30.29 -14.86
CA GLN A 378 9.25 -30.21 -16.27
C GLN A 378 9.36 -28.76 -16.77
N LEU A 379 8.43 -27.90 -16.35
CA LEU A 379 8.41 -26.49 -16.75
C LEU A 379 9.50 -25.68 -16.03
N LEU A 380 9.73 -25.96 -14.74
CA LEU A 380 10.70 -25.31 -13.87
C LEU A 380 11.60 -26.37 -13.23
N PRO A 381 12.63 -26.86 -13.96
CA PRO A 381 13.57 -27.88 -13.44
C PRO A 381 14.29 -27.44 -12.17
N ASP A 382 14.39 -26.13 -11.97
CA ASP A 382 15.01 -25.49 -10.83
C ASP A 382 14.05 -25.06 -9.71
N ALA A 383 12.82 -25.57 -9.71
CA ALA A 383 11.91 -25.40 -8.57
C ALA A 383 12.25 -26.33 -7.40
N ASN A 384 12.09 -25.80 -6.19
CA ASN A 384 12.11 -26.57 -4.94
C ASN A 384 10.67 -26.70 -4.41
N PHE A 385 10.38 -27.83 -3.77
CA PHE A 385 9.03 -28.19 -3.35
C PHE A 385 8.97 -28.39 -1.85
N ILE A 386 8.05 -27.69 -1.19
CA ILE A 386 7.70 -27.91 0.21
C ILE A 386 6.44 -28.77 0.24
N LEU A 387 6.62 -30.05 0.55
CA LEU A 387 5.56 -31.06 0.54
C LEU A 387 5.03 -31.21 1.96
N VAL A 388 3.85 -30.65 2.21
CA VAL A 388 3.24 -30.60 3.54
C VAL A 388 2.23 -31.74 3.67
N TYR A 389 2.36 -32.51 4.74
CA TYR A 389 1.42 -33.57 5.05
C TYR A 389 0.98 -33.51 6.52
N ARG A 390 -0.16 -34.16 6.79
CA ARG A 390 -0.78 -34.26 8.10
C ARG A 390 -1.37 -35.66 8.24
N SER A 391 -1.54 -36.12 9.48
CA SER A 391 -2.17 -37.41 9.75
C SER A 391 -3.59 -37.50 9.14
N PRO A 392 -3.99 -38.69 8.64
CA PRO A 392 -5.27 -38.86 7.97
C PRO A 392 -6.46 -38.54 8.90
N TRP A 393 -6.42 -38.95 10.17
CA TRP A 393 -7.52 -38.70 11.11
C TRP A 393 -7.72 -37.21 11.43
N GLU A 394 -6.65 -36.41 11.46
CA GLU A 394 -6.79 -34.97 11.68
C GLU A 394 -7.23 -34.22 10.43
N VAL A 395 -6.80 -34.66 9.24
CA VAL A 395 -7.27 -34.09 7.97
C VAL A 395 -8.76 -34.31 7.83
N VAL A 396 -9.21 -35.55 8.03
CA VAL A 396 -10.62 -35.86 7.92
C VAL A 396 -11.41 -35.09 8.99
N ASP A 397 -10.98 -35.07 10.26
CA ASP A 397 -11.63 -34.24 11.28
C ASP A 397 -11.67 -32.74 10.93
N SER A 398 -10.62 -32.21 10.30
CA SER A 398 -10.61 -30.82 9.84
C SER A 398 -11.58 -30.56 8.70
N LEU A 399 -11.80 -31.51 7.78
CA LEU A 399 -12.81 -31.40 6.72
C LEU A 399 -14.21 -31.31 7.34
N TYR A 400 -14.50 -32.18 8.33
CA TYR A 400 -15.80 -32.22 9.02
C TYR A 400 -16.11 -30.98 9.87
N ARG A 401 -15.13 -30.48 10.65
CA ARG A 401 -15.37 -29.36 11.58
C ARG A 401 -15.63 -28.01 10.91
N ARG A 402 -15.19 -27.82 9.67
CA ARG A 402 -15.25 -26.50 9.00
C ARG A 402 -16.30 -26.43 7.90
N GLY A 403 -16.72 -27.56 7.31
CA GLY A 403 -17.85 -27.62 6.39
C GLY A 403 -17.65 -26.89 5.05
N THR A 404 -16.43 -26.47 4.70
CA THR A 404 -16.16 -25.70 3.47
C THR A 404 -16.09 -26.55 2.21
N ASP A 405 -15.91 -27.87 2.35
CA ASP A 405 -15.79 -28.83 1.24
C ASP A 405 -17.05 -29.75 1.21
N GLU A 406 -18.22 -29.14 0.98
CA GLU A 406 -19.57 -29.76 1.07
C GLU A 406 -19.72 -31.13 0.38
N PRO A 407 -19.07 -31.46 -0.76
CA PRO A 407 -19.24 -32.76 -1.41
C PRO A 407 -18.64 -33.94 -0.63
N ILE A 408 -17.60 -33.71 0.18
CA ILE A 408 -16.86 -34.78 0.90
C ILE A 408 -17.36 -34.95 2.33
N ALA A 409 -17.98 -33.92 2.91
CA ALA A 409 -18.51 -33.96 4.28
C ALA A 409 -19.57 -35.06 4.50
N ALA A 410 -20.14 -35.64 3.45
CA ALA A 410 -21.09 -36.76 3.56
C ALA A 410 -20.43 -38.15 3.60
N TYR A 411 -19.13 -38.30 3.26
CA TYR A 411 -18.49 -39.61 3.04
C TYR A 411 -17.06 -39.69 3.64
N PRO A 412 -16.91 -40.17 4.89
CA PRO A 412 -15.61 -40.18 5.58
C PRO A 412 -14.59 -41.12 4.92
N GLU A 413 -15.06 -42.25 4.38
CA GLU A 413 -14.24 -43.16 3.57
C GLU A 413 -13.56 -42.43 2.39
N LYS A 414 -14.29 -41.61 1.64
CA LYS A 414 -13.77 -40.87 0.49
C LYS A 414 -12.72 -39.84 0.90
N ALA A 415 -12.86 -39.25 2.09
CA ALA A 415 -11.87 -38.31 2.62
C ALA A 415 -10.53 -39.00 2.91
N VAL A 416 -10.56 -40.24 3.42
CA VAL A 416 -9.35 -41.05 3.65
C VAL A 416 -8.73 -41.49 2.33
N GLU A 417 -9.54 -41.93 1.37
CA GLU A 417 -9.06 -42.31 0.03
C GLU A 417 -8.42 -41.13 -0.71
N LEU A 418 -9.02 -39.94 -0.60
CA LEU A 418 -8.49 -38.73 -1.23
C LEU A 418 -7.17 -38.32 -0.55
N TRP A 419 -7.11 -38.47 0.77
CA TRP A 419 -5.87 -38.30 1.52
C TRP A 419 -4.78 -39.24 1.04
N MET A 420 -5.10 -40.52 0.86
CA MET A 420 -4.14 -41.50 0.34
C MET A 420 -3.68 -41.11 -1.07
N HIS A 421 -4.59 -40.73 -1.96
CA HIS A 421 -4.25 -40.37 -3.34
C HIS A 421 -3.24 -39.22 -3.41
N TYR A 422 -3.49 -38.11 -2.70
CA TYR A 422 -2.59 -36.96 -2.67
C TYR A 422 -1.24 -37.28 -2.03
N ASN A 423 -1.25 -38.00 -0.91
CA ASN A 423 -0.04 -38.30 -0.16
C ASN A 423 0.81 -39.38 -0.83
N GLN A 424 0.20 -40.28 -1.60
CA GLN A 424 0.90 -41.24 -2.45
C GLN A 424 1.67 -40.51 -3.56
N LYS A 425 1.04 -39.54 -4.22
CA LYS A 425 1.73 -38.68 -5.21
C LYS A 425 2.90 -37.91 -4.61
N ILE A 426 2.72 -37.35 -3.41
CA ILE A 426 3.79 -36.67 -2.69
C ILE A 426 4.96 -37.62 -2.43
N LEU A 427 4.69 -38.83 -1.95
CA LEU A 427 5.72 -39.82 -1.64
C LEU A 427 6.47 -40.26 -2.91
N GLU A 428 5.75 -40.60 -3.98
CA GLU A 428 6.32 -41.00 -5.27
C GLU A 428 7.17 -39.88 -5.89
N PHE A 429 6.70 -38.64 -5.83
CA PHE A 429 7.46 -37.49 -6.31
C PHE A 429 8.72 -37.27 -5.48
N TYR A 430 8.61 -37.31 -4.14
CA TYR A 430 9.75 -37.18 -3.24
C TYR A 430 10.80 -38.26 -3.48
N ASP A 431 10.39 -39.51 -3.70
CA ASP A 431 11.32 -40.62 -3.95
C ASP A 431 12.08 -40.48 -5.27
N ARG A 432 11.51 -39.79 -6.26
CA ARG A 432 12.20 -39.51 -7.55
C ARG A 432 13.14 -38.30 -7.48
N VAL A 433 12.78 -37.26 -6.73
CA VAL A 433 13.53 -35.98 -6.70
C VAL A 433 13.75 -35.45 -5.27
N PRO A 434 14.37 -36.23 -4.36
CA PRO A 434 14.50 -35.88 -2.95
C PRO A 434 15.37 -34.63 -2.70
N ASP A 435 16.30 -34.33 -3.60
CA ASP A 435 17.17 -33.15 -3.50
C ASP A 435 16.39 -31.84 -3.68
N ARG A 436 15.29 -31.88 -4.44
CA ARG A 436 14.42 -30.72 -4.71
C ARG A 436 13.26 -30.61 -3.74
N CYS A 437 13.06 -31.57 -2.85
CA CYS A 437 11.86 -31.66 -2.03
C CYS A 437 12.18 -31.62 -0.53
N LEU A 438 11.39 -30.87 0.24
CA LEU A 438 11.36 -30.95 1.69
C LEU A 438 10.01 -31.50 2.13
N LEU A 439 9.99 -32.66 2.77
CA LEU A 439 8.79 -33.27 3.31
C LEU A 439 8.60 -32.86 4.78
N ALA A 440 7.49 -32.20 5.08
CA ALA A 440 7.25 -31.59 6.40
C ALA A 440 5.87 -31.94 6.98
N ASN A 441 5.87 -32.42 8.22
CA ASN A 441 4.65 -32.71 8.97
C ASN A 441 4.11 -31.44 9.62
N LEU A 442 2.80 -31.18 9.49
CA LEU A 442 2.17 -30.01 10.09
C LEU A 442 2.46 -29.85 11.59
N SER A 443 2.45 -30.95 12.36
CA SER A 443 2.69 -30.89 13.80
C SER A 443 4.09 -30.38 14.15
N LYS A 444 5.10 -30.72 13.34
CA LYS A 444 6.49 -30.27 13.51
C LYS A 444 6.63 -28.80 13.09
N ILE A 445 5.98 -28.39 11.99
CA ILE A 445 5.95 -26.99 11.54
C ILE A 445 5.35 -26.07 12.62
N VAL A 446 4.25 -26.49 13.24
CA VAL A 446 3.59 -25.72 14.29
C VAL A 446 4.43 -25.66 15.56
N SER A 447 5.11 -26.76 15.91
CA SER A 447 5.92 -26.82 17.13
C SER A 447 7.19 -25.97 17.02
N ASN A 448 7.78 -25.86 15.82
CA ASN A 448 9.01 -25.11 15.61
C ASN A 448 9.09 -24.50 14.18
N PRO A 449 8.40 -23.37 13.91
CA PRO A 449 8.43 -22.74 12.59
C PRO A 449 9.81 -22.19 12.23
N GLN A 450 10.63 -21.82 13.22
CA GLN A 450 12.00 -21.35 13.02
C GLN A 450 12.89 -22.46 12.45
N LEU A 451 12.75 -23.68 12.97
CA LEU A 451 13.50 -24.83 12.48
C LEU A 451 13.11 -25.18 11.03
N LEU A 452 11.83 -25.01 10.64
CA LEU A 452 11.42 -25.13 9.24
C LEU A 452 12.23 -24.19 8.34
N ILE A 453 12.37 -22.92 8.71
CA ILE A 453 13.13 -21.93 7.94
C ILE A 453 14.62 -22.31 7.87
N GLN A 454 15.20 -22.72 8.99
CA GLN A 454 16.60 -23.17 9.04
C GLN A 454 16.84 -24.37 8.11
N THR A 455 15.98 -25.39 8.18
CA THR A 455 16.08 -26.57 7.31
C THR A 455 15.94 -26.20 5.83
N ILE A 456 15.04 -25.26 5.49
CA ILE A 456 14.87 -24.77 4.11
C ILE A 456 16.13 -24.04 3.63
N ASN A 457 16.68 -23.14 4.45
CA ASN A 457 17.89 -22.41 4.12
C ASN A 457 19.08 -23.34 3.89
N GLU A 458 19.28 -24.32 4.78
CA GLU A 458 20.35 -25.30 4.66
C GLU A 458 20.18 -26.18 3.43
N LYS A 459 18.98 -26.75 3.22
CA LYS A 459 18.74 -27.71 2.14
C LYS A 459 18.76 -27.07 0.76
N PHE A 460 18.18 -25.88 0.61
CA PHE A 460 18.04 -25.21 -0.69
C PHE A 460 18.98 -24.04 -0.90
N GLN A 461 19.92 -23.80 0.04
CA GLN A 461 20.88 -22.70 0.00
C GLN A 461 20.20 -21.34 -0.18
N LEU A 462 19.20 -21.08 0.67
CA LEU A 462 18.41 -19.85 0.68
C LEU A 462 18.78 -18.98 1.88
N ASN A 463 18.39 -17.70 1.84
CA ASN A 463 18.63 -16.71 2.90
C ASN A 463 17.30 -16.18 3.46
N LEU A 464 16.38 -17.08 3.80
CA LEU A 464 15.12 -16.74 4.47
C LEU A 464 15.39 -16.19 5.87
N THR A 465 14.62 -15.19 6.25
CA THR A 465 14.66 -14.53 7.56
C THR A 465 13.81 -15.26 8.59
N GLU A 466 13.99 -14.96 9.88
CA GLU A 466 13.17 -15.55 10.93
C GLU A 466 11.68 -15.23 10.73
N PRO A 467 10.77 -16.21 10.89
CA PRO A 467 9.36 -15.99 10.69
C PRO A 467 8.77 -15.18 11.87
N ARG A 468 7.72 -14.40 11.62
CA ARG A 468 7.07 -13.60 12.69
C ARG A 468 6.50 -14.50 13.79
N HIS A 469 6.62 -14.07 15.05
CA HIS A 469 6.23 -14.86 16.23
C HIS A 469 4.70 -15.01 16.44
N ASP A 470 3.87 -14.18 15.79
CA ASP A 470 2.41 -14.09 15.98
C ASP A 470 1.59 -14.87 14.92
N ILE A 471 2.26 -15.60 14.03
CA ILE A 471 1.61 -16.27 12.89
C ILE A 471 0.73 -17.45 13.33
N ILE A 472 1.12 -18.13 14.41
CA ILE A 472 0.48 -19.38 14.86
C ILE A 472 -0.74 -19.06 15.74
N ALA A 473 -1.93 -19.29 15.20
CA ALA A 473 -3.17 -19.25 15.98
C ALA A 473 -3.27 -20.53 16.84
N PRO A 474 -3.45 -20.42 18.17
CA PRO A 474 -3.58 -21.58 19.05
C PRO A 474 -4.73 -22.53 18.66
N GLU A 475 -5.78 -22.05 17.99
CA GLU A 475 -6.91 -22.91 17.59
C GLU A 475 -6.59 -23.88 16.43
N LEU A 476 -5.47 -23.68 15.72
CA LEU A 476 -4.96 -24.63 14.72
C LEU A 476 -4.29 -25.85 15.36
N LEU A 477 -3.91 -25.75 16.63
CA LEU A 477 -3.43 -26.85 17.46
C LEU A 477 -4.60 -27.78 17.78
N GLY A 478 -4.95 -28.68 16.85
CA GLY A 478 -5.90 -29.76 17.05
C GLY A 478 -5.45 -30.83 18.06
N GLN A 479 -4.79 -30.41 19.16
CA GLN A 479 -4.19 -31.28 20.18
C GLN A 479 -5.21 -32.22 20.88
N SER A 480 -6.51 -32.06 20.64
CA SER A 480 -7.56 -32.93 21.19
C SER A 480 -7.88 -34.15 20.34
N VAL A 481 -7.60 -34.16 19.03
CA VAL A 481 -8.08 -35.23 18.11
C VAL A 481 -7.24 -36.50 18.20
N GLY A 482 -5.92 -36.38 18.38
CA GLY A 482 -5.05 -37.53 18.62
C GLY A 482 -5.52 -38.35 19.83
N ARG A 483 -5.98 -37.67 20.89
CA ARG A 483 -6.46 -38.28 22.15
C ARG A 483 -7.81 -39.00 22.05
N THR A 484 -8.35 -39.21 20.84
CA THR A 484 -9.65 -39.89 20.61
C THR A 484 -9.47 -41.31 20.08
N HIS A 485 -10.56 -42.06 19.92
CA HIS A 485 -10.55 -43.40 19.32
C HIS A 485 -10.28 -43.40 17.79
N ARG A 486 -10.17 -42.23 17.14
CA ARG A 486 -10.10 -42.09 15.67
C ARG A 486 -8.84 -42.67 15.03
N PRO A 487 -7.63 -42.55 15.60
CA PRO A 487 -6.45 -43.24 15.08
C PRO A 487 -6.60 -44.77 15.09
N VAL A 488 -7.36 -45.32 16.05
CA VAL A 488 -7.66 -46.75 16.14
C VAL A 488 -8.56 -47.19 14.98
N LEU A 489 -9.54 -46.36 14.59
CA LEU A 489 -10.41 -46.63 13.44
C LEU A 489 -9.63 -46.64 12.12
N ILE A 490 -8.74 -45.66 11.89
CA ILE A 490 -7.87 -45.66 10.71
C ILE A 490 -6.99 -46.91 10.68
N LYS A 491 -6.35 -47.27 11.80
CA LYS A 491 -5.55 -48.50 11.88
C LYS A 491 -6.36 -49.77 11.57
N LYS A 492 -7.62 -49.84 12.00
CA LYS A 492 -8.46 -51.04 11.85
C LYS A 492 -9.02 -51.18 10.43
N TYR A 493 -9.44 -50.09 9.81
CA TYR A 493 -10.21 -50.12 8.56
C TYR A 493 -9.45 -49.59 7.34
N TRP A 494 -8.38 -48.81 7.53
CA TRP A 494 -7.53 -48.23 6.47
C TRP A 494 -6.04 -48.36 6.81
N THR A 495 -5.56 -49.60 6.96
CA THR A 495 -4.15 -49.90 7.23
C THR A 495 -3.21 -49.23 6.22
N ALA A 496 -3.58 -49.25 4.94
CA ALA A 496 -2.81 -48.61 3.87
C ALA A 496 -2.62 -47.09 4.08
N ALA A 497 -3.60 -46.39 4.64
CA ALA A 497 -3.47 -44.96 4.96
C ALA A 497 -2.47 -44.74 6.11
N LEU A 498 -2.46 -45.64 7.10
CA LEU A 498 -1.50 -45.58 8.20
C LEU A 498 -0.08 -45.90 7.71
N ASP A 499 0.08 -46.94 6.87
CA ASP A 499 1.37 -47.33 6.32
C ASP A 499 1.97 -46.19 5.47
N LEU A 500 1.14 -45.55 4.64
CA LEU A 500 1.55 -44.36 3.88
C LEU A 500 1.94 -43.19 4.80
N TYR A 501 1.19 -42.93 5.87
CA TYR A 501 1.53 -41.89 6.84
C TYR A 501 2.89 -42.16 7.51
N LEU A 502 3.15 -43.41 7.90
CA LEU A 502 4.43 -43.82 8.49
C LEU A 502 5.59 -43.74 7.49
N ALA A 503 5.35 -44.09 6.22
CA ALA A 503 6.34 -43.96 5.16
C ALA A 503 6.74 -42.49 4.93
N LEU A 504 5.76 -41.57 4.97
CA LEU A 504 6.03 -40.13 4.92
C LEU A 504 6.82 -39.66 6.14
N ASP A 505 6.45 -40.08 7.35
CA ASP A 505 7.11 -39.65 8.59
C ASP A 505 8.55 -40.17 8.70
N ALA A 506 8.83 -41.36 8.18
CA ALA A 506 10.19 -41.91 8.10
C ALA A 506 11.12 -41.12 7.16
N LYS A 507 10.57 -40.40 6.18
CA LYS A 507 11.32 -39.59 5.20
C LYS A 507 11.27 -38.09 5.49
N ALA A 508 10.40 -37.66 6.40
CA ALA A 508 10.22 -36.27 6.73
C ALA A 508 11.49 -35.68 7.35
N ALA A 509 11.68 -34.38 7.16
CA ALA A 509 12.84 -33.68 7.70
C ALA A 509 12.99 -33.91 9.22
N PRO A 510 14.22 -34.07 9.73
CA PRO A 510 14.48 -34.17 11.16
C PRO A 510 14.26 -32.80 11.79
N MET A 511 13.00 -32.49 12.07
CA MET A 511 12.60 -31.34 12.86
C MET A 511 12.44 -31.83 14.29
N ASP A 512 13.37 -31.42 15.17
CA ASP A 512 13.49 -31.90 16.54
C ASP A 512 12.25 -31.63 17.38
N GLY A 513 11.97 -32.59 18.24
CA GLY A 513 10.76 -32.70 19.05
C GLY A 513 10.16 -34.09 18.86
N GLU A 514 10.25 -34.94 19.89
CA GLU A 514 9.31 -36.05 19.99
C GLU A 514 7.92 -35.45 19.76
N PRO A 515 7.10 -35.96 18.81
CA PRO A 515 5.71 -35.57 18.80
C PRO A 515 5.24 -35.76 20.24
N SER A 516 4.58 -34.76 20.84
CA SER A 516 4.07 -34.84 22.23
C SER A 516 3.11 -36.03 22.47
N TRP A 517 2.92 -36.86 21.45
CA TRP A 517 1.93 -37.89 21.32
C TRP A 517 2.50 -39.09 20.54
N SER A 518 2.76 -40.20 21.25
CA SER A 518 3.04 -41.51 20.64
C SER A 518 1.74 -42.26 20.42
N TRP A 519 1.29 -42.37 19.16
CA TRP A 519 0.05 -43.08 18.80
C TRP A 519 0.05 -44.55 19.26
N SER A 520 1.23 -45.16 19.40
CA SER A 520 1.41 -46.54 19.85
C SER A 520 0.89 -46.81 21.27
N GLN A 521 0.83 -45.80 22.13
CA GLN A 521 0.44 -45.93 23.53
C GLN A 521 -1.08 -46.00 23.72
N TYR A 522 -1.87 -45.33 22.88
CA TYR A 522 -3.33 -45.23 23.04
C TYR A 522 -4.11 -46.36 22.34
N VAL A 523 -3.52 -46.96 21.29
CA VAL A 523 -4.12 -48.08 20.53
C VAL A 523 -4.38 -49.32 21.39
N LYS A 524 -3.71 -49.46 22.54
CA LYS A 524 -3.85 -50.64 23.41
C LYS A 524 -5.13 -50.67 24.26
N SER A 525 -5.93 -49.60 24.33
CA SER A 525 -6.93 -49.43 25.41
C SER A 525 -8.41 -49.37 25.00
N TYR A 526 -8.76 -49.41 23.71
CA TYR A 526 -10.17 -49.30 23.29
C TYR A 526 -10.76 -50.65 22.85
N SER A 527 -11.85 -51.08 23.51
CA SER A 527 -12.63 -52.24 23.09
C SER A 527 -13.66 -51.83 22.02
N PRO A 528 -13.87 -52.65 20.97
CA PRO A 528 -14.73 -52.31 19.85
C PRO A 528 -16.16 -52.79 20.10
N GLN A 529 -17.03 -51.89 20.58
CA GLN A 529 -18.48 -52.07 20.52
C GLN A 529 -19.09 -50.79 19.91
N ASP A 530 -19.44 -50.94 18.63
CA ASP A 530 -20.40 -50.20 17.80
C ASP A 530 -20.25 -48.68 17.52
N TRP A 531 -20.42 -48.37 16.22
CA TRP A 531 -20.74 -47.08 15.57
C TRP A 531 -19.62 -46.05 15.33
N GLY A 532 -18.60 -46.47 14.58
CA GLY A 532 -17.38 -45.68 14.30
C GLY A 532 -17.49 -44.36 13.54
N PHE A 533 -18.67 -43.94 13.04
CA PHE A 533 -18.82 -42.66 12.33
C PHE A 533 -20.09 -41.86 12.62
N ARG A 534 -21.11 -42.43 13.29
CA ARG A 534 -22.35 -41.68 13.61
C ARG A 534 -22.07 -40.53 14.57
N ASP A 535 -21.23 -40.77 15.57
CA ASP A 535 -20.72 -39.72 16.47
C ASP A 535 -19.96 -38.63 15.70
N TRP A 536 -19.26 -38.98 14.62
CA TRP A 536 -18.50 -38.01 13.82
C TRP A 536 -19.43 -37.08 13.03
N LEU A 537 -20.46 -37.65 12.41
CA LEU A 537 -21.50 -36.95 11.67
C LEU A 537 -22.39 -36.11 12.60
N GLU A 538 -22.81 -36.66 13.74
CA GLU A 538 -23.69 -35.98 14.69
C GLU A 538 -22.97 -34.84 15.42
N ILE A 539 -21.75 -35.04 15.92
CA ILE A 539 -21.00 -33.98 16.62
C ILE A 539 -20.58 -32.87 15.65
N GLY A 540 -20.18 -33.21 14.42
CA GLY A 540 -19.84 -32.21 13.39
C GLY A 540 -21.05 -31.37 12.99
N SER A 541 -22.19 -32.02 12.72
CA SER A 541 -23.45 -31.37 12.38
C SER A 541 -23.94 -30.46 13.51
N LEU A 542 -23.92 -30.93 14.77
CA LEU A 542 -24.33 -30.16 15.94
C LEU A 542 -23.42 -28.94 16.18
N LYS A 543 -22.10 -29.06 15.97
CA LYS A 543 -21.17 -27.93 16.08
C LYS A 543 -21.40 -26.88 15.00
N ASN A 544 -21.68 -27.29 13.77
CA ASN A 544 -22.04 -26.37 12.69
C ASN A 544 -23.36 -25.65 12.97
N GLN A 545 -24.38 -26.38 13.47
CA GLN A 545 -25.63 -25.77 13.91
C GLN A 545 -25.43 -24.75 15.03
N ILE A 546 -24.61 -25.06 16.05
CA ILE A 546 -24.29 -24.12 17.13
C ILE A 546 -23.59 -22.88 16.58
N LYS A 547 -22.59 -23.04 15.71
CA LYS A 547 -21.86 -21.92 15.09
C LYS A 547 -22.79 -21.04 14.25
N GLN A 548 -23.71 -21.64 13.52
CA GLN A 548 -24.68 -20.92 12.69
C GLN A 548 -25.69 -20.16 13.55
N LEU A 549 -26.19 -20.77 14.63
CA LEU A 549 -27.05 -20.10 15.61
C LEU A 549 -26.33 -18.94 16.32
N GLN A 550 -25.05 -19.09 16.67
CA GLN A 550 -24.24 -18.02 17.26
C GLN A 550 -24.01 -16.87 16.28
N LYS A 551 -23.75 -17.17 14.99
CA LYS A 551 -23.64 -16.15 13.93
C LYS A 551 -24.94 -15.38 13.77
N THR A 552 -26.08 -16.07 13.67
CA THR A 552 -27.39 -15.40 13.55
C THR A 552 -27.73 -14.55 14.78
N ALA A 553 -27.27 -14.94 15.98
CA ALA A 553 -27.41 -14.12 17.18
C ALA A 553 -26.51 -12.87 17.15
N GLY A 554 -25.28 -12.98 16.65
CA GLY A 554 -24.36 -11.85 16.42
C GLY A 554 -24.90 -10.87 15.38
N ASP A 555 -25.33 -11.38 14.22
CA ASP A 555 -25.93 -10.58 13.13
C ASP A 555 -27.19 -9.83 13.63
N ARG A 556 -27.98 -10.42 14.54
CA ARG A 556 -29.13 -9.75 15.18
C ARG A 556 -28.71 -8.61 16.11
N ALA A 557 -27.63 -8.79 16.87
CA ALA A 557 -27.12 -7.74 17.77
C ALA A 557 -26.59 -6.54 16.97
N GLU A 558 -25.86 -6.81 15.88
CA GLU A 558 -25.33 -5.78 14.98
C GLU A 558 -26.45 -5.05 14.22
N LEU A 559 -27.51 -5.77 13.78
CA LEU A 559 -28.70 -5.15 13.20
C LEU A 559 -29.41 -4.22 14.19
N GLN A 560 -29.52 -4.62 15.46
CA GLN A 560 -30.15 -3.80 16.50
C GLN A 560 -29.33 -2.54 16.81
N GLN A 561 -28.00 -2.64 16.83
CA GLN A 561 -27.12 -1.48 16.95
C GLN A 561 -27.26 -0.54 15.76
N THR A 562 -27.23 -1.06 14.54
CA THR A 562 -27.37 -0.28 13.29
C THR A 562 -28.74 0.43 13.23
N GLN A 563 -29.80 -0.21 13.73
CA GLN A 563 -31.12 0.40 13.84
C GLN A 563 -31.15 1.56 14.85
N GLY A 564 -30.42 1.45 15.96
CA GLY A 564 -30.23 2.54 16.93
C GLY A 564 -29.51 3.75 16.32
N GLU A 565 -28.39 3.50 15.65
CA GLU A 565 -27.60 4.55 14.97
C GLU A 565 -28.41 5.24 13.86
N LEU A 566 -29.23 4.49 13.12
CA LEU A 566 -30.12 5.04 12.10
C LEU A 566 -31.21 5.96 12.70
N GLN A 567 -31.76 5.60 13.86
CA GLN A 567 -32.77 6.41 14.54
C GLN A 567 -32.17 7.73 15.08
N GLU A 568 -30.96 7.67 15.61
CA GLU A 568 -30.23 8.86 16.04
C GLU A 568 -29.91 9.79 14.87
N THR A 569 -29.41 9.23 13.76
CA THR A 569 -29.10 9.98 12.53
C THR A 569 -30.35 10.66 11.95
N ARG A 570 -31.51 9.98 11.97
CA ARG A 570 -32.79 10.58 11.54
C ARG A 570 -33.21 11.75 12.43
N SER A 571 -32.99 11.65 13.73
CA SER A 571 -33.33 12.71 14.69
C SER A 571 -32.45 13.94 14.47
N GLN A 572 -31.15 13.74 14.23
CA GLN A 572 -30.21 14.82 13.89
C GLN A 572 -30.59 15.50 12.57
N LEU A 573 -30.93 14.73 11.53
CA LEU A 573 -31.34 15.27 10.24
C LEU A 573 -32.59 16.17 10.37
N GLN A 574 -33.57 15.75 11.17
CA GLN A 574 -34.78 16.54 11.42
C GLN A 574 -34.47 17.86 12.17
N ALA A 575 -33.54 17.83 13.12
CA ALA A 575 -33.08 19.02 13.82
C ALA A 575 -32.38 20.00 12.84
N THR A 576 -31.45 19.51 12.02
CA THR A 576 -30.76 20.34 11.01
C THR A 576 -31.72 20.91 9.97
N GLN A 577 -32.74 20.15 9.54
CA GLN A 577 -33.77 20.69 8.63
C GLN A 577 -34.57 21.83 9.25
N SER A 578 -34.87 21.74 10.56
CA SER A 578 -35.57 22.79 11.29
C SER A 578 -34.71 24.06 11.42
N GLU A 579 -33.41 23.90 11.72
CA GLU A 579 -32.45 25.01 11.75
C GLU A 579 -32.28 25.68 10.38
N LEU A 580 -32.26 24.89 9.30
CA LEU A 580 -32.18 25.41 7.94
C LEU A 580 -33.41 26.26 7.58
N GLN A 581 -34.62 25.80 7.94
CA GLN A 581 -35.84 26.56 7.72
C GLN A 581 -35.85 27.88 8.50
N ALA A 582 -35.38 27.87 9.75
CA ALA A 582 -35.24 29.08 10.55
C ALA A 582 -34.26 30.07 9.91
N THR A 583 -33.11 29.57 9.44
CA THR A 583 -32.08 30.38 8.77
C THR A 583 -32.59 30.97 7.45
N GLN A 584 -33.34 30.19 6.66
CA GLN A 584 -33.95 30.67 5.42
C GLN A 584 -34.97 31.79 5.68
N SER A 585 -35.76 31.67 6.75
CA SER A 585 -36.72 32.70 7.14
C SER A 585 -36.03 34.00 7.55
N GLN A 586 -34.94 33.90 8.34
CA GLN A 586 -34.12 35.06 8.70
C GLN A 586 -33.48 35.73 7.46
N TYR A 587 -32.99 34.94 6.51
CA TYR A 587 -32.42 35.46 5.28
C TYR A 587 -33.44 36.24 4.44
N GLN A 588 -34.67 35.74 4.33
CA GLN A 588 -35.76 36.44 3.64
C GLN A 588 -36.12 37.77 4.33
N GLN A 589 -36.12 37.79 5.66
CA GLN A 589 -36.35 39.02 6.41
C GLN A 589 -35.26 40.06 6.14
N LEU A 590 -33.98 39.65 6.21
CA LEU A 590 -32.84 40.53 5.92
C LEU A 590 -32.85 41.04 4.48
N GLN A 591 -33.28 40.22 3.51
CA GLN A 591 -33.44 40.69 2.12
C GLN A 591 -34.51 41.79 1.99
N THR A 592 -35.61 41.66 2.74
CA THR A 592 -36.70 42.65 2.74
C THR A 592 -36.22 43.97 3.36
N GLU A 593 -35.53 43.91 4.50
CA GLU A 593 -34.95 45.08 5.16
C GLU A 593 -33.91 45.78 4.25
N ALA A 594 -33.08 45.02 3.54
CA ALA A 594 -32.11 45.57 2.59
C ALA A 594 -32.79 46.31 1.42
N GLN A 595 -33.92 45.80 0.90
CA GLN A 595 -34.69 46.49 -0.15
C GLN A 595 -35.30 47.80 0.35
N GLU A 596 -35.82 47.82 1.58
CA GLU A 596 -36.40 49.03 2.18
C GLU A 596 -35.32 50.11 2.40
N LEU A 597 -34.15 49.73 2.91
CA LEU A 597 -33.01 50.64 3.06
C LEU A 597 -32.53 51.19 1.70
N GLN A 598 -32.58 50.39 0.64
CA GLN A 598 -32.20 50.82 -0.70
C GLN A 598 -33.17 51.88 -1.25
N LEU A 599 -34.47 51.71 -1.03
CA LEU A 599 -35.48 52.71 -1.40
C LEU A 599 -35.29 54.03 -0.64
N GLN A 600 -35.04 53.96 0.68
CA GLN A 600 -34.76 55.15 1.49
C GLN A 600 -33.50 55.89 1.03
N LEU A 601 -32.47 55.14 0.61
CA LEU A 601 -31.23 55.71 0.07
C LEU A 601 -31.50 56.46 -1.25
N GLU A 602 -32.29 55.88 -2.16
CA GLU A 602 -32.68 56.53 -3.42
C GLU A 602 -33.47 57.82 -3.19
N GLU A 603 -34.43 57.80 -2.26
CA GLU A 603 -35.21 58.99 -1.89
C GLU A 603 -34.32 60.10 -1.31
N THR A 604 -33.40 59.72 -0.42
CA THR A 604 -32.43 60.66 0.17
C THR A 604 -31.52 61.27 -0.89
N GLN A 605 -31.08 60.47 -1.87
CA GLN A 605 -30.26 60.96 -2.99
C GLN A 605 -31.02 61.95 -3.89
N MET A 606 -32.30 61.69 -4.18
CA MET A 606 -33.15 62.64 -4.91
C MET A 606 -33.28 63.96 -4.16
N HIS A 607 -33.56 63.92 -2.85
CA HIS A 607 -33.72 65.13 -2.05
C HIS A 607 -32.42 65.94 -1.96
N LEU A 608 -31.27 65.26 -1.86
CA LEU A 608 -29.95 65.90 -1.89
C LEU A 608 -29.69 66.61 -3.23
N SER A 609 -30.06 65.98 -4.35
CA SER A 609 -29.93 66.56 -5.70
C SER A 609 -30.78 67.82 -5.85
N GLU A 610 -32.03 67.77 -5.38
CA GLU A 610 -32.93 68.93 -5.41
C GLU A 610 -32.38 70.09 -4.57
N THR A 611 -31.91 69.79 -3.36
CA THR A 611 -31.30 70.78 -2.46
C THR A 611 -30.07 71.43 -3.10
N ARG A 612 -29.21 70.65 -3.77
CA ARG A 612 -28.06 71.18 -4.54
C ARG A 612 -28.50 72.10 -5.66
N SER A 613 -29.52 71.73 -6.43
CA SER A 613 -30.06 72.59 -7.49
C SER A 613 -30.61 73.92 -6.96
N GLN A 614 -31.28 73.90 -5.81
CA GLN A 614 -31.75 75.12 -5.14
C GLN A 614 -30.59 75.99 -4.66
N LEU A 615 -29.53 75.38 -4.12
CA LEU A 615 -28.32 76.08 -3.70
C LEU A 615 -27.65 76.79 -4.89
N ASP A 616 -27.48 76.10 -6.01
CA ASP A 616 -26.89 76.67 -7.24
C ASP A 616 -27.71 77.86 -7.75
N LYS A 617 -29.05 77.72 -7.81
CA LYS A 617 -29.95 78.83 -8.19
C LYS A 617 -29.80 80.02 -7.26
N THR A 618 -29.63 79.77 -5.97
CA THR A 618 -29.46 80.82 -4.95
C THR A 618 -28.11 81.51 -5.10
N GLN A 619 -27.04 80.76 -5.38
CA GLN A 619 -25.71 81.31 -5.65
C GLN A 619 -25.69 82.18 -6.92
N VAL A 620 -26.35 81.75 -8.00
CA VAL A 620 -26.49 82.55 -9.23
C VAL A 620 -27.23 83.87 -8.95
N LYS A 621 -28.33 83.81 -8.18
CA LYS A 621 -29.06 85.03 -7.77
C LYS A 621 -28.19 85.95 -6.92
N LEU A 622 -27.41 85.40 -6.00
CA LEU A 622 -26.48 86.17 -5.16
C LEU A 622 -25.45 86.90 -6.02
N LEU A 623 -24.77 86.19 -6.93
CA LEU A 623 -23.79 86.76 -7.86
C LEU A 623 -24.41 87.84 -8.77
N ALA A 624 -25.64 87.63 -9.25
CA ALA A 624 -26.35 88.64 -10.04
C ALA A 624 -26.66 89.89 -9.21
N CYS A 625 -27.06 89.73 -7.94
CA CYS A 625 -27.34 90.82 -7.02
C CYS A 625 -26.06 91.60 -6.68
N GLU A 626 -24.95 90.90 -6.38
CA GLU A 626 -23.64 91.50 -6.18
C GLU A 626 -23.15 92.28 -7.41
N SER A 627 -23.34 91.71 -8.61
CA SER A 627 -23.00 92.38 -9.88
C SER A 627 -23.84 93.63 -10.11
N GLN A 628 -25.15 93.58 -9.80
CA GLN A 628 -26.02 94.76 -9.88
C GLN A 628 -25.60 95.84 -8.89
N ILE A 629 -25.25 95.47 -7.64
CA ILE A 629 -24.74 96.42 -6.65
C ILE A 629 -23.44 97.06 -7.17
N ALA A 630 -22.49 96.28 -7.69
CA ALA A 630 -21.25 96.81 -8.27
C ALA A 630 -21.50 97.73 -9.48
N ALA A 631 -22.45 97.38 -10.35
CA ALA A 631 -22.86 98.23 -11.48
C ALA A 631 -23.53 99.54 -11.02
N MET A 632 -24.41 99.47 -10.01
CA MET A 632 -24.99 100.65 -9.37
C MET A 632 -23.89 101.53 -8.77
N GLU A 633 -22.92 100.94 -8.07
CA GLU A 633 -21.80 101.64 -7.43
C GLU A 633 -20.87 102.35 -8.43
N THR A 634 -20.77 101.82 -9.65
CA THR A 634 -19.94 102.41 -10.70
C THR A 634 -20.72 103.36 -11.63
N SER A 635 -22.05 103.48 -11.47
CA SER A 635 -22.89 104.36 -12.29
C SER A 635 -22.54 105.86 -12.11
N LYS A 636 -22.79 106.67 -13.14
CA LYS A 636 -22.59 108.14 -13.08
C LYS A 636 -23.40 108.78 -11.95
N PHE A 637 -24.62 108.30 -11.72
CA PHE A 637 -25.50 108.78 -10.66
C PHE A 637 -24.93 108.47 -9.27
N TRP A 638 -24.42 107.25 -9.03
CA TRP A 638 -23.79 106.91 -7.74
C TRP A 638 -22.49 107.66 -7.50
N ARG A 639 -21.67 107.88 -8.53
CA ARG A 639 -20.49 108.75 -8.43
C ARG A 639 -20.86 110.20 -8.15
N LEU A 640 -21.92 110.72 -8.79
CA LEU A 640 -22.47 112.05 -8.49
C LEU A 640 -23.00 112.11 -7.07
N ARG A 641 -23.73 111.09 -6.61
CA ARG A 641 -24.21 110.97 -5.23
C ARG A 641 -23.04 110.95 -4.25
N LYS A 642 -22.03 110.10 -4.44
CA LYS A 642 -20.81 110.06 -3.59
C LYS A 642 -20.09 111.43 -3.57
N ARG A 643 -19.99 112.13 -4.72
CA ARG A 643 -19.44 113.50 -4.79
C ARG A 643 -20.32 114.51 -4.08
N TRP A 644 -21.65 114.46 -4.28
CA TRP A 644 -22.63 115.31 -3.63
C TRP A 644 -22.58 115.14 -2.11
N PHE A 645 -22.53 113.90 -1.60
CA PHE A 645 -22.35 113.64 -0.17
C PHE A 645 -21.00 114.14 0.35
N LYS A 646 -19.89 114.03 -0.41
CA LYS A 646 -18.61 114.68 -0.04
C LYS A 646 -18.73 116.20 0.03
N VAL A 647 -19.42 116.82 -0.93
CA VAL A 647 -19.69 118.26 -0.94
C VAL A 647 -20.57 118.67 0.23
N LYS A 648 -21.64 117.92 0.50
CA LYS A 648 -22.55 118.12 1.63
C LYS A 648 -21.81 118.00 2.97
N ARG A 649 -20.86 117.06 3.10
CA ARG A 649 -20.02 116.89 4.28
C ARG A 649 -18.99 118.02 4.43
N TRP A 650 -18.40 118.51 3.34
CA TRP A 650 -17.53 119.69 3.33
C TRP A 650 -18.29 120.99 3.66
N MET A 651 -19.55 121.08 3.27
CA MET A 651 -20.45 122.20 3.59
C MET A 651 -21.16 122.07 4.96
N GLY A 652 -20.85 121.05 5.76
CA GLY A 652 -21.43 120.88 7.11
C GLY A 652 -22.92 120.50 7.14
N LEU A 653 -23.47 119.97 6.05
CA LEU A 653 -24.93 119.74 5.85
C LEU A 653 -25.35 118.26 5.88
N THR A 654 -24.61 117.41 6.59
CA THR A 654 -25.02 116.01 6.88
C THR A 654 -24.72 115.62 8.31
N THR A 655 -25.79 115.36 9.08
CA THR A 655 -25.83 114.43 10.21
C THR A 655 -25.75 112.99 9.68
N GLU A 656 -25.05 112.11 10.40
CA GLU A 656 -24.69 110.74 10.01
C GLU A 656 -25.85 109.89 9.45
#